data_AF-A0A919DSS2-F1
#
_entry.id   AF-A0A919DSS2-F1
#
_cell.length_a   1.000
_cell.length_b   1.000
_cell.length_c   1.000
_cell.angle_alpha   90.00
_cell.angle_beta   90.00
_cell.angle_gamma   90.00
#
_symmetry.space_group_name_H-M   'P 1'
#
loop_
_entity.id
_entity.type
_entity.pdbx_description
1 polymer ?
#
loop_
_entity_poly.entity_id
_entity_poly.type
_entity_poly.pdbx_seq_one_letter_code
_entity_poly.pdbx_strand_id
1 'polypeptide(L)'
;MPSEGEPHVTIAPADPASATGSITGLEAEGPGAALLRTLTELTADLPDADPGRVAAAALRGRSAHADEAELRELATEAAAGLISEDPAYSRLAARLLTLSIRAEAASQGVTSFTGSVATGHREGLIADRTAAFVRLHAERLDALVDPAADDRFGYFGLRTLHSRYLLRHPLTRKVIETPQHFMLRVACGLAEDDTARSVDEVAALYGLMSRLDYLPSSPTLFNSGTRHPQMSSCYLLDSPKDELDSIYERYHQVARLSKHAGGIGIAYSRIRSRGSLIRGTNGHSNGIVPFLKTLDASVAAVNQGGRRKGAAAVYLETWHSDIEEFLELRDNTGEDARRTHNLNLAHWVPDEFMRRVNADEQWSLFSPSDVPELVDLWGAEFDAAYRRAEAAGLAKKTMPARDLYGRMMRTLAQTGNGWMTFKDAANRTANQTATPGHVVHSSNLCTEILEVTDDGETAVCNLGSVNLGAFVDKATNDLDWERLDETVRTAVTFLDRVVDINFYPTEQAGRSNARWRPVGLGAMGLQDVFFKLRLPFDSPEAKALSTRIAERIMLAAYEASADLAERNGPLPAWEKTRTARGVLHPDHYGVEFAWPERWAALRERIAAVGMRNALLLAIAPTATIASIAGAYECIEPQVSNLFKRETLSGEFLQVNSYLVHELKELGVWDARTREALREANGSVQDFAWIPEEVRSLYRTAWEIPQRGLIDMAAARTPFLDQAQSLNLFMETPTIGKLSSMYAYAWKQGLKTTYYLRSRPATRIARAARATVPVQQVADPEAVACSLENPESCEACQ
;
A
#
# COMPACT_ATOMS: atom_id res chain seq x y z
N MET A 1 -34.08 1.38 -90.96
CA MET A 1 -33.50 0.32 -90.11
C MET A 1 -32.73 1.02 -89.00
N PRO A 2 -32.99 0.71 -87.72
CA PRO A 2 -32.87 1.64 -86.58
C PRO A 2 -31.56 1.41 -85.79
N SER A 3 -31.08 2.28 -84.88
CA SER A 3 -31.48 3.59 -84.33
C SER A 3 -30.22 4.18 -83.65
N GLU A 4 -29.69 5.30 -84.13
CA GLU A 4 -29.82 6.66 -83.56
C GLU A 4 -29.16 6.89 -82.19
N GLY A 5 -28.08 7.68 -82.22
CA GLY A 5 -27.44 8.28 -81.05
C GLY A 5 -27.94 9.71 -80.80
N GLU A 6 -27.88 10.10 -79.52
CA GLU A 6 -27.83 11.42 -78.85
C GLU A 6 -28.40 12.69 -79.56
N PRO A 7 -29.11 13.57 -78.82
CA PRO A 7 -28.41 14.55 -77.96
C PRO A 7 -29.13 15.08 -76.69
N HIS A 8 -28.33 15.73 -75.84
CA HIS A 8 -28.62 16.65 -74.71
C HIS A 8 -29.98 17.38 -74.70
N VAL A 9 -30.64 17.47 -73.53
CA VAL A 9 -31.38 18.68 -73.06
C VAL A 9 -31.41 18.78 -71.51
N THR A 10 -31.11 19.99 -71.03
CA THR A 10 -31.14 20.54 -69.68
C THR A 10 -32.57 20.79 -69.15
N ILE A 11 -32.87 20.50 -67.87
CA ILE A 11 -34.04 21.08 -67.16
C ILE A 11 -33.69 21.41 -65.70
N ALA A 12 -33.91 22.67 -65.32
CA ALA A 12 -34.18 23.19 -63.99
C ALA A 12 -35.25 24.30 -64.13
N PRO A 13 -35.93 24.82 -63.08
CA PRO A 13 -36.14 24.33 -61.72
C PRO A 13 -37.64 24.28 -61.33
N ALA A 14 -37.97 23.85 -60.11
CA ALA A 14 -39.23 24.21 -59.44
C ALA A 14 -38.90 24.74 -58.03
N ASP A 15 -39.39 25.95 -57.75
CA ASP A 15 -39.17 26.74 -56.53
C ASP A 15 -40.02 26.27 -55.33
N PRO A 16 -39.69 26.71 -54.10
CA PRO A 16 -40.00 26.01 -52.86
C PRO A 16 -41.39 26.36 -52.29
N ALA A 17 -42.08 25.36 -51.74
CA ALA A 17 -43.24 25.59 -50.90
C ALA A 17 -42.78 26.00 -49.49
N SER A 18 -42.95 27.29 -49.19
CA SER A 18 -42.87 27.84 -47.84
C SER A 18 -43.96 27.24 -46.95
N ALA A 19 -43.57 26.49 -45.92
CA ALA A 19 -44.43 26.19 -44.77
C ALA A 19 -43.86 26.91 -43.55
N THR A 20 -44.37 28.11 -43.30
CA THR A 20 -44.29 28.81 -42.02
C THR A 20 -45.05 28.02 -40.97
N GLY A 21 -44.33 27.20 -40.21
CA GLY A 21 -44.80 26.56 -38.98
C GLY A 21 -44.23 27.27 -37.76
N SER A 22 -45.09 27.99 -37.06
CA SER A 22 -45.01 28.38 -35.64
C SER A 22 -43.78 27.88 -34.85
N ILE A 23 -42.85 28.80 -34.59
CA ILE A 23 -41.78 28.62 -33.58
C ILE A 23 -42.43 28.69 -32.20
N THR A 24 -42.88 27.55 -31.70
CA THR A 24 -43.12 27.31 -30.27
C THR A 24 -42.83 25.85 -29.97
N GLY A 25 -41.54 25.53 -29.92
CA GLY A 25 -41.01 24.27 -29.42
C GLY A 25 -39.53 24.49 -29.20
N LEU A 26 -39.08 24.51 -27.95
CA LEU A 26 -37.67 24.34 -27.63
C LEU A 26 -37.25 23.00 -28.24
N GLU A 27 -36.58 23.01 -29.40
CA GLU A 27 -35.92 21.82 -29.92
C GLU A 27 -34.92 21.39 -28.86
N ALA A 28 -35.18 20.23 -28.25
CA ALA A 28 -34.26 19.64 -27.30
C ALA A 28 -32.90 19.45 -28.00
N GLU A 29 -31.86 20.06 -27.45
CA GLU A 29 -30.52 19.97 -27.99
C GLU A 29 -30.09 18.50 -28.14
N GLY A 30 -29.60 18.11 -29.32
CA GLY A 30 -29.19 16.73 -29.57
C GLY A 30 -28.07 16.29 -28.60
N PRO A 31 -27.99 14.99 -28.23
CA PRO A 31 -27.06 14.50 -27.20
C PRO A 31 -25.59 14.87 -27.43
N GLY A 32 -25.16 14.99 -28.70
CA GLY A 32 -23.80 15.41 -29.04
C GLY A 32 -23.48 16.87 -28.75
N ALA A 33 -24.43 17.79 -28.95
CA ALA A 33 -24.25 19.20 -28.63
C ALA A 33 -24.30 19.41 -27.10
N ALA A 34 -25.20 18.68 -26.41
CA ALA A 34 -25.24 18.65 -24.95
C ALA A 34 -23.91 18.16 -24.33
N LEU A 35 -23.30 17.12 -24.91
CA LEU A 35 -21.97 16.64 -24.51
C LEU A 35 -20.90 17.72 -24.70
N LEU A 36 -20.85 18.39 -25.86
CA LEU A 36 -19.83 19.41 -26.12
C LEU A 36 -19.93 20.58 -25.15
N ARG A 37 -21.14 21.05 -24.80
CA ARG A 37 -21.32 22.09 -23.78
C ARG A 37 -20.81 21.62 -22.42
N THR A 38 -21.20 20.42 -22.00
CA THR A 38 -20.74 19.81 -20.75
C THR A 38 -19.22 19.76 -20.71
N LEU A 39 -18.58 19.28 -21.78
CA LEU A 39 -17.12 19.22 -21.87
C LEU A 39 -16.49 20.62 -21.80
N THR A 40 -17.07 21.62 -22.48
CA THR A 40 -16.59 23.00 -22.45
C THR A 40 -16.64 23.61 -21.05
N GLU A 41 -17.73 23.37 -20.31
CA GLU A 41 -17.86 23.77 -18.91
C GLU A 41 -16.84 23.07 -18.02
N LEU A 42 -16.68 21.75 -18.20
CA LEU A 42 -15.73 20.94 -17.45
C LEU A 42 -14.25 21.18 -17.80
N THR A 43 -13.94 21.92 -18.86
CA THR A 43 -12.56 22.29 -19.25
C THR A 43 -12.27 23.77 -19.07
N ALA A 44 -13.17 24.57 -18.48
CA ALA A 44 -13.02 26.02 -18.40
C ALA A 44 -11.72 26.48 -17.68
N ASP A 45 -11.23 25.71 -16.71
CA ASP A 45 -9.98 25.91 -15.97
C ASP A 45 -8.85 24.95 -16.41
N LEU A 46 -9.04 24.20 -17.51
CA LEU A 46 -8.08 23.22 -18.04
C LEU A 46 -7.64 23.61 -19.47
N PRO A 47 -6.77 24.63 -19.63
CA PRO A 47 -6.41 25.16 -20.95
C PRO A 47 -5.74 24.13 -21.87
N ASP A 48 -5.11 23.11 -21.29
CA ASP A 48 -4.42 22.04 -22.03
C ASP A 48 -5.34 20.85 -22.39
N ALA A 49 -6.61 20.88 -21.96
CA ALA A 49 -7.60 19.86 -22.28
C ALA A 49 -8.60 20.37 -23.34
N ASP A 50 -8.51 19.85 -24.56
CA ASP A 50 -9.39 20.25 -25.68
C ASP A 50 -10.74 19.49 -25.62
N PRO A 51 -11.86 20.17 -25.29
CA PRO A 51 -13.17 19.54 -25.22
C PRO A 51 -13.67 19.07 -26.60
N GLY A 52 -13.30 19.75 -27.68
CA GLY A 52 -13.69 19.40 -29.05
C GLY A 52 -13.03 18.10 -29.50
N ARG A 53 -11.76 17.89 -29.14
CA ARG A 53 -11.04 16.64 -29.40
C ARG A 53 -11.71 15.44 -28.73
N VAL A 54 -12.11 15.60 -27.47
CA VAL A 54 -12.81 14.55 -26.70
C VAL A 54 -14.22 14.30 -27.26
N ALA A 55 -14.98 15.36 -27.54
CA ALA A 55 -16.31 15.27 -28.13
C ALA A 55 -16.28 14.53 -29.48
N ALA A 56 -15.33 14.89 -30.34
CA ALA A 56 -15.18 14.24 -31.64
C ALA A 56 -14.83 12.76 -31.52
N ALA A 57 -14.02 12.36 -30.53
CA ALA A 57 -13.70 10.97 -30.26
C ALA A 57 -14.92 10.18 -29.76
N ALA A 58 -15.66 10.72 -28.79
CA ALA A 58 -16.88 10.10 -28.27
C ALA A 58 -17.94 9.93 -29.37
N LEU A 59 -18.13 10.96 -30.19
CA LEU A 59 -19.10 10.95 -31.30
C LEU A 59 -18.73 9.94 -32.40
N ARG A 60 -17.46 9.60 -32.60
CA ARG A 60 -17.04 8.56 -33.55
C ARG A 60 -17.33 7.15 -33.03
N GLY A 61 -17.28 6.94 -31.72
CA GLY A 61 -17.51 5.63 -31.08
C GLY A 61 -18.98 5.30 -30.80
N ARG A 62 -19.89 6.26 -30.98
CA ARG A 62 -21.30 6.14 -30.56
C ARG A 62 -22.09 5.07 -31.33
N SER A 63 -23.03 4.43 -30.65
CA SER A 63 -24.08 3.64 -31.30
C SER A 63 -25.11 4.53 -32.03
N ALA A 64 -25.91 3.93 -32.91
CA ALA A 64 -26.97 4.65 -33.64
C ALA A 64 -28.08 5.21 -32.72
N HIS A 65 -28.18 4.70 -31.49
CA HIS A 65 -29.18 5.08 -30.48
C HIS A 65 -28.53 5.64 -29.21
N ALA A 66 -27.29 6.11 -29.29
CA ALA A 66 -26.53 6.56 -28.13
C ALA A 66 -27.26 7.70 -27.40
N ASP A 67 -27.51 7.48 -26.10
CA ASP A 67 -28.03 8.48 -25.20
C ASP A 67 -26.90 9.30 -24.56
N GLU A 68 -27.25 10.26 -23.70
CA GLU A 68 -26.26 11.08 -23.01
C GLU A 68 -25.34 10.27 -22.08
N ALA A 69 -25.81 9.14 -21.54
CA ALA A 69 -25.03 8.30 -20.65
C ALA A 69 -23.94 7.54 -21.41
N GLU A 70 -24.29 6.90 -22.53
CA GLU A 70 -23.34 6.24 -23.43
C GLU A 70 -22.30 7.23 -23.95
N LEU A 71 -22.74 8.42 -24.41
CA LEU A 71 -21.84 9.45 -24.91
C LEU A 71 -20.87 9.97 -23.85
N ARG A 72 -21.32 10.11 -22.60
CA ARG A 72 -20.45 10.51 -21.47
C ARG A 72 -19.44 9.42 -21.11
N GLU A 73 -19.82 8.15 -21.17
CA GLU A 73 -18.90 7.03 -20.95
C GLU A 73 -17.79 7.01 -22.00
N LEU A 74 -18.16 7.10 -23.29
CA LEU A 74 -17.21 7.20 -24.39
C LEU A 74 -16.30 8.43 -24.28
N ALA A 75 -16.84 9.58 -23.85
CA ALA A 75 -16.06 10.78 -23.59
C ALA A 75 -15.08 10.60 -22.42
N THR A 76 -15.47 9.87 -21.38
CA THR A 76 -14.60 9.54 -20.23
C THR A 76 -13.42 8.70 -20.68
N GLU A 77 -13.66 7.65 -21.47
CA GLU A 77 -12.60 6.79 -22.02
C GLU A 77 -11.70 7.55 -23.00
N ALA A 78 -12.28 8.38 -23.86
CA ALA A 78 -11.52 9.22 -24.79
C ALA A 78 -10.61 10.21 -24.04
N ALA A 79 -11.10 10.88 -22.99
CA ALA A 79 -10.28 11.75 -22.16
C ALA A 79 -9.19 10.95 -21.43
N ALA A 80 -9.50 9.78 -20.88
CA ALA A 80 -8.52 8.92 -20.21
C ALA A 80 -7.39 8.46 -21.16
N GLY A 81 -7.70 8.16 -22.42
CA GLY A 81 -6.70 7.81 -23.44
C GLY A 81 -5.72 8.94 -23.77
N LEU A 82 -6.09 10.19 -23.49
CA LEU A 82 -5.26 11.38 -23.74
C LEU A 82 -4.37 11.77 -22.55
N ILE A 83 -4.44 11.07 -21.40
CA ILE A 83 -3.64 11.37 -20.21
C ILE A 83 -2.13 11.29 -20.49
N SER A 84 -1.70 10.35 -21.33
CA SER A 84 -0.29 10.21 -21.71
C SER A 84 0.22 11.36 -22.58
N GLU A 85 -0.68 12.09 -23.23
CA GLU A 85 -0.35 13.28 -23.99
C GLU A 85 -0.33 14.53 -23.12
N ASP A 86 -1.30 14.65 -22.22
CA ASP A 86 -1.37 15.73 -21.24
C ASP A 86 -2.06 15.29 -19.94
N PRO A 87 -1.43 15.42 -18.77
CA PRO A 87 -2.05 15.11 -17.49
C PRO A 87 -3.35 15.86 -17.22
N ALA A 88 -3.60 17.02 -17.84
CA ALA A 88 -4.84 17.78 -17.68
C ALA A 88 -6.10 16.96 -18.02
N TYR A 89 -6.00 16.03 -18.98
CA TYR A 89 -7.12 15.15 -19.33
C TYR A 89 -7.51 14.18 -18.20
N SER A 90 -6.62 13.91 -17.24
CA SER A 90 -6.95 13.08 -16.07
C SER A 90 -8.04 13.74 -15.22
N ARG A 91 -7.99 15.07 -15.07
CA ARG A 91 -9.00 15.82 -14.31
C ARG A 91 -10.31 15.91 -15.08
N LEU A 92 -10.27 16.11 -16.40
CA LEU A 92 -11.47 16.06 -17.25
C LEU A 92 -12.16 14.69 -17.18
N ALA A 93 -11.40 13.60 -17.34
CA ALA A 93 -11.92 12.24 -17.25
C ALA A 93 -12.51 11.96 -15.85
N ALA A 94 -11.87 12.43 -14.78
CA ALA A 94 -12.40 12.33 -13.42
C ALA A 94 -13.72 13.09 -13.26
N ARG A 95 -13.82 14.33 -13.74
CA ARG A 95 -15.05 15.13 -13.68
C ARG A 95 -16.23 14.46 -14.40
N LEU A 96 -15.98 13.91 -15.59
CA LEU A 96 -17.00 13.14 -16.33
C LEU A 96 -17.43 11.89 -15.56
N LEU A 97 -16.48 11.15 -14.97
CA LEU A 97 -16.77 9.99 -14.14
C LEU A 97 -17.56 10.36 -12.88
N THR A 98 -17.27 11.50 -12.24
CA THR A 98 -18.04 12.03 -11.09
C THR A 98 -19.51 12.25 -11.46
N LEU A 99 -19.80 12.82 -12.64
CA LEU A 99 -21.18 12.98 -13.12
C LEU A 99 -21.87 11.62 -13.31
N SER A 100 -21.16 10.62 -13.84
CA SER A 100 -21.67 9.26 -14.00
C SER A 100 -21.98 8.60 -12.66
N ILE A 101 -21.08 8.70 -11.67
CA ILE A 101 -21.26 8.16 -10.32
C ILE A 101 -22.48 8.80 -9.65
N ARG A 102 -22.63 10.12 -9.73
CA ARG A 102 -23.77 10.84 -9.16
C ARG A 102 -25.09 10.42 -9.80
N ALA A 103 -25.13 10.30 -11.13
CA ALA A 103 -26.32 9.83 -11.84
C ALA A 103 -26.67 8.38 -11.47
N GLU A 104 -25.65 7.51 -11.34
CA GLU A 104 -25.81 6.12 -10.92
C GLU A 104 -26.40 6.04 -9.50
N ALA A 105 -25.84 6.78 -8.53
CA ALA A 105 -26.34 6.84 -7.16
C ALA A 105 -27.76 7.44 -7.09
N ALA A 106 -28.04 8.53 -7.81
CA ALA A 106 -29.36 9.15 -7.88
C ALA A 106 -30.41 8.18 -8.44
N SER A 107 -30.04 7.32 -9.39
CA SER A 107 -30.94 6.27 -9.91
C SER A 107 -31.34 5.24 -8.85
N GLN A 108 -30.61 5.16 -7.74
CA GLN A 108 -30.93 4.33 -6.56
C GLN A 108 -31.66 5.12 -5.47
N GLY A 109 -32.09 6.35 -5.75
CA GLY A 109 -32.75 7.24 -4.78
C GLY A 109 -31.78 7.94 -3.82
N VAL A 110 -30.48 7.92 -4.10
CA VAL A 110 -29.45 8.55 -3.24
C VAL A 110 -29.09 9.94 -3.77
N THR A 111 -29.55 10.98 -3.06
CA THR A 111 -29.25 12.38 -3.37
C THR A 111 -28.61 13.15 -2.20
N SER A 112 -28.58 12.57 -1.00
CA SER A 112 -27.91 13.09 0.19
C SER A 112 -27.06 12.00 0.85
N PHE A 113 -26.20 12.38 1.80
CA PHE A 113 -25.40 11.42 2.55
C PHE A 113 -26.31 10.57 3.46
N THR A 114 -27.25 11.20 4.16
CA THR A 114 -28.23 10.47 4.99
C THR A 114 -29.07 9.48 4.17
N GLY A 115 -29.47 9.84 2.94
CA GLY A 115 -30.17 8.94 2.02
C GLY A 115 -29.32 7.77 1.54
N SER A 116 -28.01 7.98 1.36
CA SER A 116 -27.02 6.96 1.05
C SER A 116 -26.93 5.91 2.17
N VAL A 117 -26.76 6.38 3.41
CA VAL A 117 -26.68 5.53 4.61
C VAL A 117 -28.01 4.79 4.86
N ALA A 118 -29.15 5.46 4.72
CA ALA A 118 -30.46 4.84 4.88
C ALA A 118 -30.72 3.74 3.84
N THR A 119 -30.29 3.96 2.59
CA THR A 119 -30.35 2.94 1.53
C THR A 119 -29.44 1.76 1.86
N GLY A 120 -28.17 2.02 2.20
CA GLY A 120 -27.24 0.96 2.59
C GLY A 120 -27.71 0.17 3.82
N HIS A 121 -28.38 0.81 4.78
CA HIS A 121 -28.95 0.14 5.96
C HIS A 121 -30.12 -0.76 5.60
N ARG A 122 -31.08 -0.26 4.81
CA ARG A 122 -32.23 -1.04 4.31
C ARG A 122 -31.79 -2.28 3.52
N GLU A 123 -30.76 -2.14 2.69
CA GLU A 123 -30.19 -3.26 1.91
C GLU A 123 -29.26 -4.17 2.74
N GLY A 124 -29.11 -3.93 4.04
CA GLY A 124 -28.32 -4.77 4.94
C GLY A 124 -26.80 -4.66 4.76
N LEU A 125 -26.29 -3.55 4.22
CA LEU A 125 -24.86 -3.28 4.04
C LEU A 125 -24.28 -2.48 5.22
N ILE A 126 -25.04 -1.53 5.75
CA ILE A 126 -24.63 -0.64 6.86
C ILE A 126 -25.04 -1.19 8.22
N ALA A 127 -24.20 -1.00 9.23
CA ALA A 127 -24.49 -1.40 10.61
C ALA A 127 -25.55 -0.52 11.28
N ASP A 128 -26.33 -1.11 12.20
CA ASP A 128 -27.37 -0.40 12.95
C ASP A 128 -26.81 0.79 13.76
N ARG A 129 -25.62 0.62 14.36
CA ARG A 129 -24.93 1.70 15.10
C ARG A 129 -24.64 2.92 14.22
N THR A 130 -24.07 2.69 13.04
CA THR A 130 -23.75 3.74 12.07
C THR A 130 -25.03 4.43 11.59
N ALA A 131 -26.05 3.66 11.22
CA ALA A 131 -27.32 4.20 10.75
C ALA A 131 -28.03 5.03 11.84
N ALA A 132 -27.98 4.58 13.10
CA ALA A 132 -28.54 5.32 14.23
C ALA A 132 -27.80 6.64 14.47
N PHE A 133 -26.47 6.63 14.48
CA PHE A 133 -25.64 7.83 14.61
C PHE A 133 -25.92 8.85 13.50
N VAL A 134 -25.95 8.40 12.24
CA VAL A 134 -26.20 9.27 11.09
C VAL A 134 -27.62 9.83 11.12
N ARG A 135 -28.62 9.03 11.51
CA ARG A 135 -30.01 9.50 11.64
C ARG A 135 -30.15 10.55 12.75
N LEU A 136 -29.44 10.38 13.87
CA LEU A 136 -29.48 11.32 14.98
C LEU A 136 -28.90 12.69 14.59
N HIS A 137 -27.81 12.68 13.81
CA HIS A 137 -27.05 13.89 13.44
C HIS A 137 -27.23 14.30 11.96
N ALA A 138 -28.34 13.90 11.35
CA ALA A 138 -28.59 13.98 9.91
C ALA A 138 -28.30 15.36 9.31
N GLU A 139 -28.87 16.42 9.90
CA GLU A 139 -28.71 17.80 9.42
C GLU A 139 -27.25 18.24 9.42
N ARG A 140 -26.53 18.00 10.53
CA ARG A 140 -25.13 18.37 10.67
C ARG A 140 -24.25 17.61 9.68
N LEU A 141 -24.50 16.31 9.50
CA LEU A 141 -23.69 15.46 8.64
C LEU A 141 -23.93 15.74 7.15
N ASP A 142 -25.18 15.94 6.72
CA ASP A 142 -25.47 16.33 5.34
C ASP A 142 -24.86 17.71 5.00
N ALA A 143 -24.80 18.63 5.98
CA ALA A 143 -24.17 19.94 5.81
C ALA A 143 -22.64 19.89 5.67
N LEU A 144 -21.98 18.80 6.08
CA LEU A 144 -20.53 18.64 5.90
C LEU A 144 -20.14 18.31 4.46
N VAL A 145 -21.03 17.70 3.69
CA VAL A 145 -20.71 17.19 2.36
C VAL A 145 -20.35 18.35 1.44
N ASP A 146 -19.11 18.35 0.93
CA ASP A 146 -18.63 19.29 -0.08
C ASP A 146 -18.57 18.61 -1.47
N PRO A 147 -19.57 18.76 -2.35
CA PRO A 147 -19.52 18.12 -3.66
C PRO A 147 -18.40 18.63 -4.56
N ALA A 148 -17.84 19.81 -4.31
CA ALA A 148 -16.72 20.31 -5.11
C ALA A 148 -15.41 19.56 -4.80
N ALA A 149 -15.33 18.92 -3.62
CA ALA A 149 -14.20 18.08 -3.22
C ALA A 149 -13.94 16.89 -4.15
N ASP A 150 -14.94 16.41 -4.89
CA ASP A 150 -14.76 15.32 -5.86
C ASP A 150 -13.78 15.70 -6.99
N ASP A 151 -13.56 17.00 -7.21
CA ASP A 151 -12.61 17.51 -8.21
C ASP A 151 -11.13 17.40 -7.79
N ARG A 152 -10.86 16.93 -6.57
CA ARG A 152 -9.51 16.62 -6.07
C ARG A 152 -8.97 15.29 -6.61
N PHE A 153 -9.85 14.40 -7.07
CA PHE A 153 -9.43 13.09 -7.58
C PHE A 153 -8.93 13.18 -9.03
N GLY A 154 -7.84 12.46 -9.31
CA GLY A 154 -7.48 12.07 -10.68
C GLY A 154 -8.33 10.89 -11.17
N TYR A 155 -8.35 10.66 -12.49
CA TYR A 155 -9.19 9.63 -13.10
C TYR A 155 -8.96 8.24 -12.53
N PHE A 156 -7.71 7.80 -12.41
CA PHE A 156 -7.40 6.45 -11.92
C PHE A 156 -7.81 6.25 -10.46
N GLY A 157 -7.55 7.25 -9.60
CA GLY A 157 -7.97 7.20 -8.20
C GLY A 157 -9.49 7.10 -8.05
N LEU A 158 -10.23 7.93 -8.79
CA LEU A 158 -11.69 7.89 -8.80
C LEU A 158 -12.25 6.59 -9.40
N ARG A 159 -11.62 6.07 -10.46
CA ARG A 159 -11.98 4.79 -11.08
C ARG A 159 -11.77 3.63 -10.11
N THR A 160 -10.70 3.64 -9.34
CA THR A 160 -10.44 2.67 -8.27
C THR A 160 -11.53 2.74 -7.20
N LEU A 161 -11.90 3.95 -6.74
CA LEU A 161 -13.02 4.11 -5.81
C LEU A 161 -14.33 3.54 -6.39
N HIS A 162 -14.71 3.93 -7.60
CA HIS A 162 -15.95 3.48 -8.26
C HIS A 162 -16.02 1.97 -8.44
N SER A 163 -14.93 1.37 -8.91
CA SER A 163 -14.91 -0.06 -9.24
C SER A 163 -14.89 -0.96 -8.00
N ARG A 164 -14.22 -0.54 -6.92
CA ARG A 164 -13.93 -1.42 -5.77
C ARG A 164 -14.58 -0.95 -4.46
N TYR A 165 -14.53 0.35 -4.14
CA TYR A 165 -14.78 0.85 -2.78
C TYR A 165 -16.20 1.36 -2.52
N LEU A 166 -16.81 2.03 -3.51
CA LEU A 166 -18.17 2.54 -3.33
C LEU A 166 -19.15 1.39 -3.11
N LEU A 167 -19.99 1.49 -2.08
CA LEU A 167 -21.00 0.46 -1.84
C LEU A 167 -21.96 0.38 -3.02
N ARG A 168 -22.36 -0.85 -3.36
CA ARG A 168 -23.25 -1.17 -4.46
C ARG A 168 -24.50 -1.86 -3.96
N HIS A 169 -25.65 -1.50 -4.51
CA HIS A 169 -26.91 -2.17 -4.22
C HIS A 169 -26.80 -3.68 -4.53
N PRO A 170 -27.26 -4.58 -3.64
CA PRO A 170 -27.04 -6.03 -3.80
C PRO A 170 -27.57 -6.60 -5.12
N LEU A 171 -28.76 -6.14 -5.53
CA LEU A 171 -29.45 -6.60 -6.74
C LEU A 171 -29.05 -5.86 -8.02
N THR A 172 -29.20 -4.53 -8.08
CA THR A 172 -28.94 -3.75 -9.30
C THR A 172 -27.45 -3.60 -9.62
N ARG A 173 -26.58 -3.85 -8.62
CA ARG A 173 -25.12 -3.66 -8.67
C ARG A 173 -24.68 -2.22 -8.95
N LYS A 174 -25.61 -1.25 -8.93
CA LYS A 174 -25.31 0.17 -9.06
C LYS A 174 -24.80 0.75 -7.75
N VAL A 175 -23.91 1.75 -7.82
CA VAL A 175 -23.40 2.42 -6.61
C VAL A 175 -24.52 3.12 -5.84
N ILE A 176 -24.39 3.14 -4.52
CA ILE A 176 -25.33 3.80 -3.60
C ILE A 176 -24.65 4.92 -2.79
N GLU A 177 -23.44 5.33 -3.19
CA GLU A 177 -22.65 6.39 -2.54
C GLU A 177 -21.89 7.18 -3.60
N THR A 178 -21.65 8.47 -3.33
CA THR A 178 -20.66 9.29 -4.04
C THR A 178 -19.32 9.21 -3.29
N PRO A 179 -18.19 9.71 -3.85
CA PRO A 179 -16.92 9.69 -3.14
C PRO A 179 -16.96 10.42 -1.80
N GLN A 180 -17.64 11.58 -1.70
CA GLN A 180 -17.81 12.26 -0.41
C GLN A 180 -18.70 11.50 0.57
N HIS A 181 -19.79 10.89 0.11
CA HIS A 181 -20.64 10.06 0.99
C HIS A 181 -19.86 8.86 1.53
N PHE A 182 -19.02 8.26 0.68
CA PHE A 182 -18.12 7.18 1.05
C PHE A 182 -17.14 7.61 2.16
N MET A 183 -16.44 8.73 1.99
CA MET A 183 -15.50 9.22 3.02
C MET A 183 -16.23 9.55 4.34
N LEU A 184 -17.40 10.19 4.26
CA LEU A 184 -18.17 10.54 5.45
C LEU A 184 -18.75 9.29 6.15
N ARG A 185 -19.14 8.24 5.40
CA ARG A 185 -19.51 6.95 5.99
C ARG A 185 -18.35 6.34 6.76
N VAL A 186 -17.15 6.32 6.16
CA VAL A 186 -15.95 5.77 6.82
C VAL A 186 -15.67 6.50 8.13
N ALA A 187 -15.80 7.84 8.15
CA ALA A 187 -15.64 8.62 9.38
C ALA A 187 -16.74 8.32 10.41
N CYS A 188 -18.02 8.32 10.02
CA CYS A 188 -19.15 7.99 10.89
C CYS A 188 -19.07 6.57 11.47
N GLY A 189 -18.53 5.62 10.73
CA GLY A 189 -18.31 4.25 11.19
C GLY A 189 -17.33 4.15 12.36
N LEU A 190 -16.49 5.17 12.55
CA LEU A 190 -15.53 5.29 13.64
C LEU A 190 -15.95 6.32 14.71
N ALA A 191 -17.21 6.77 14.71
CA ALA A 191 -17.73 7.56 15.83
C ALA A 191 -17.58 6.78 17.13
N GLU A 192 -17.15 7.43 18.21
CA GLU A 192 -16.97 6.79 19.53
C GLU A 192 -18.34 6.55 20.19
N ASP A 193 -19.18 7.57 20.18
CA ASP A 193 -20.51 7.59 20.78
C ASP A 193 -21.48 8.46 19.96
N ASP A 194 -22.64 8.78 20.51
CA ASP A 194 -23.68 9.59 19.88
C ASP A 194 -23.63 11.08 20.27
N THR A 195 -22.56 11.53 20.92
CA THR A 195 -22.44 12.91 21.42
C THR A 195 -22.07 13.91 20.33
N ALA A 196 -22.28 15.20 20.61
CA ALA A 196 -21.88 16.28 19.70
C ALA A 196 -20.36 16.31 19.45
N ARG A 197 -19.55 15.94 20.45
CA ARG A 197 -18.09 15.82 20.33
C ARG A 197 -17.70 14.77 19.30
N SER A 198 -18.35 13.61 19.32
CA SER A 198 -18.11 12.56 18.32
C SER A 198 -18.41 13.05 16.91
N VAL A 199 -19.43 13.89 16.72
CA VAL A 199 -19.72 14.52 15.42
C VAL A 199 -18.60 15.47 14.98
N ASP A 200 -18.03 16.26 15.90
CA ASP A 200 -16.93 17.19 15.59
C ASP A 200 -15.67 16.43 15.16
N GLU A 201 -15.35 15.32 15.83
CA GLU A 201 -14.22 14.47 15.46
C GLU A 201 -14.47 13.73 14.14
N VAL A 202 -15.70 13.25 13.90
CA VAL A 202 -16.10 12.67 12.60
C VAL A 202 -15.92 13.71 11.48
N ALA A 203 -16.30 14.97 11.72
CA ALA A 203 -16.09 16.05 10.78
C ALA A 203 -14.59 16.30 10.53
N ALA A 204 -13.75 16.23 11.55
CA ALA A 204 -12.29 16.37 11.41
C ALA A 204 -11.69 15.25 10.53
N LEU A 205 -12.04 13.99 10.81
CA LEU A 205 -11.56 12.85 9.99
C LEU A 205 -12.09 12.91 8.55
N TYR A 206 -13.38 13.23 8.37
CA TYR A 206 -13.94 13.45 7.04
C TYR A 206 -13.18 14.55 6.30
N GLY A 207 -12.89 15.67 6.97
CA GLY A 207 -12.12 16.77 6.40
C GLY A 207 -10.74 16.33 5.90
N LEU A 208 -10.02 15.51 6.66
CA LEU A 208 -8.72 14.96 6.24
C LEU A 208 -8.84 14.08 4.99
N MET A 209 -9.79 13.14 4.97
CA MET A 209 -9.98 12.24 3.83
C MET A 209 -10.52 12.98 2.60
N SER A 210 -11.43 13.94 2.78
CA SER A 210 -11.97 14.76 1.70
C SER A 210 -10.89 15.64 1.05
N ARG A 211 -9.93 16.15 1.84
CA ARG A 211 -8.76 16.89 1.32
C ARG A 211 -7.65 15.99 0.78
N LEU A 212 -7.75 14.68 0.99
CA LEU A 212 -6.71 13.68 0.69
C LEU A 212 -5.40 13.92 1.47
N ASP A 213 -5.51 14.51 2.67
CA ASP A 213 -4.40 14.74 3.60
C ASP A 213 -3.95 13.43 4.28
N TYR A 214 -4.91 12.54 4.50
CA TYR A 214 -4.74 11.24 5.13
C TYR A 214 -5.80 10.29 4.59
N LEU A 215 -5.41 9.03 4.37
CA LEU A 215 -6.33 7.95 4.10
C LEU A 215 -6.04 6.77 5.04
N PRO A 216 -7.06 6.17 5.66
CA PRO A 216 -6.89 4.91 6.37
C PRO A 216 -6.67 3.76 5.37
N SER A 217 -6.28 2.60 5.91
CA SER A 217 -6.05 1.37 5.16
C SER A 217 -7.23 0.93 4.29
N SER A 218 -6.98 0.09 3.27
CA SER A 218 -8.05 -0.42 2.41
C SER A 218 -9.16 -1.14 3.19
N PRO A 219 -8.86 -2.05 4.16
CA PRO A 219 -9.90 -2.70 4.95
C PRO A 219 -10.75 -1.71 5.75
N THR A 220 -10.15 -0.64 6.29
CA THR A 220 -10.91 0.42 6.96
C THR A 220 -11.83 1.14 5.98
N LEU A 221 -11.32 1.51 4.80
CA LEU A 221 -12.09 2.13 3.74
C LEU A 221 -13.26 1.25 3.24
N PHE A 222 -13.06 -0.06 3.11
CA PHE A 222 -14.11 -1.00 2.71
C PHE A 222 -15.18 -1.20 3.77
N ASN A 223 -14.77 -1.39 5.02
CA ASN A 223 -15.62 -2.03 6.02
C ASN A 223 -16.07 -1.08 7.13
N SER A 224 -15.46 0.09 7.30
CA SER A 224 -15.93 1.07 8.28
C SER A 224 -17.38 1.49 8.01
N GLY A 225 -18.19 1.45 9.07
CA GLY A 225 -19.62 1.76 9.03
C GLY A 225 -20.51 0.62 8.51
N THR A 226 -19.94 -0.46 7.98
CA THR A 226 -20.68 -1.63 7.48
C THR A 226 -21.04 -2.62 8.58
N ARG A 227 -21.90 -3.62 8.29
CA ARG A 227 -22.33 -4.63 9.28
C ARG A 227 -21.21 -5.50 9.86
N HIS A 228 -20.11 -5.67 9.12
CA HIS A 228 -18.96 -6.48 9.54
C HIS A 228 -17.68 -5.65 9.40
N PRO A 229 -17.39 -4.75 10.37
CA PRO A 229 -16.30 -3.79 10.27
C PRO A 229 -14.95 -4.44 10.61
N GLN A 230 -14.48 -5.36 9.76
CA GLN A 230 -13.10 -5.85 9.82
C GLN A 230 -12.20 -4.82 9.11
N MET A 231 -11.40 -4.09 9.87
CA MET A 231 -10.66 -2.90 9.43
C MET A 231 -9.14 -3.07 9.54
N SER A 232 -8.66 -4.14 10.16
CA SER A 232 -7.23 -4.45 10.29
C SER A 232 -6.67 -5.08 9.00
N SER A 233 -5.48 -4.68 8.58
CA SER A 233 -4.89 -5.11 7.30
C SER A 233 -4.10 -6.41 7.37
N CYS A 234 -3.39 -6.64 8.47
CA CYS A 234 -2.45 -7.75 8.59
C CYS A 234 -2.49 -8.36 9.99
N TYR A 235 -2.09 -9.63 10.05
CA TYR A 235 -1.97 -10.41 11.27
C TYR A 235 -0.63 -11.11 11.35
N LEU A 236 -0.04 -11.15 12.54
CA LEU A 236 1.21 -11.86 12.80
C LEU A 236 0.92 -12.99 13.78
N LEU A 237 1.26 -14.20 13.37
CA LEU A 237 1.08 -15.39 14.18
C LEU A 237 2.45 -15.92 14.61
N ASP A 238 2.55 -16.31 15.88
CA ASP A 238 3.71 -17.06 16.35
C ASP A 238 3.76 -18.43 15.68
N SER A 239 4.95 -19.01 15.67
CA SER A 239 5.17 -20.38 15.26
C SER A 239 4.26 -21.31 16.04
N PRO A 240 3.61 -22.28 15.36
CA PRO A 240 2.93 -23.34 16.09
C PRO A 240 3.92 -24.04 17.03
N LYS A 241 3.41 -24.54 18.15
CA LYS A 241 4.15 -25.49 18.98
C LYS A 241 4.48 -26.71 18.13
N ASP A 242 5.55 -27.40 18.49
CA ASP A 242 6.06 -28.57 17.76
C ASP A 242 5.23 -29.84 18.05
N GLU A 243 3.92 -29.74 17.80
CA GLU A 243 2.88 -30.75 17.96
C GLU A 243 1.80 -30.60 16.88
N LEU A 244 1.21 -31.71 16.46
CA LEU A 244 0.30 -31.72 15.31
C LEU A 244 -0.95 -30.84 15.53
N ASP A 245 -1.53 -30.88 16.73
CA ASP A 245 -2.74 -30.14 17.04
C ASP A 245 -2.50 -28.62 16.98
N SER A 246 -1.35 -28.13 17.46
CA SER A 246 -0.99 -26.71 17.37
C SER A 246 -0.76 -26.28 15.92
N ILE A 247 -0.16 -27.13 15.08
CA ILE A 247 0.01 -26.87 13.64
C ILE A 247 -1.36 -26.70 12.95
N TYR A 248 -2.29 -27.63 13.17
CA TYR A 248 -3.60 -27.56 12.55
C TYR A 248 -4.49 -26.45 13.12
N GLU A 249 -4.38 -26.15 14.42
CA GLU A 249 -5.04 -24.99 15.01
C GLU A 249 -4.50 -23.68 14.42
N ARG A 250 -3.19 -23.60 14.18
CA ARG A 250 -2.59 -22.44 13.51
C ARG A 250 -3.11 -22.29 12.09
N TYR A 251 -3.33 -23.37 11.36
CA TYR A 251 -3.93 -23.32 10.01
C TYR A 251 -5.38 -22.89 10.04
N HIS A 252 -6.14 -23.36 11.04
CA HIS A 252 -7.51 -22.90 11.28
C HIS A 252 -7.55 -21.38 11.53
N GLN A 253 -6.64 -20.84 12.35
CA GLN A 253 -6.51 -19.40 12.56
C GLN A 253 -6.17 -18.66 11.26
N VAL A 254 -5.16 -19.12 10.50
CA VAL A 254 -4.79 -18.52 9.20
C VAL A 254 -5.99 -18.50 8.25
N ALA A 255 -6.75 -19.59 8.16
CA ALA A 255 -7.93 -19.65 7.31
C ALA A 255 -9.02 -18.66 7.74
N ARG A 256 -9.27 -18.51 9.04
CA ARG A 256 -10.25 -17.53 9.56
C ARG A 256 -9.83 -16.09 9.29
N LEU A 257 -8.55 -15.76 9.50
CA LEU A 257 -8.02 -14.42 9.27
C LEU A 257 -8.01 -14.09 7.77
N SER A 258 -7.55 -15.02 6.94
CA SER A 258 -7.53 -14.88 5.48
C SER A 258 -8.93 -14.71 4.91
N LYS A 259 -9.95 -15.45 5.40
CA LYS A 259 -11.35 -15.31 4.95
C LYS A 259 -11.86 -13.87 4.96
N HIS A 260 -11.37 -13.06 5.91
CA HIS A 260 -11.73 -11.66 6.05
C HIS A 260 -10.67 -10.70 5.47
N ALA A 261 -9.94 -11.15 4.43
CA ALA A 261 -8.96 -10.36 3.68
C ALA A 261 -7.75 -9.84 4.47
N GLY A 262 -7.39 -10.51 5.57
CA GLY A 262 -6.16 -10.21 6.31
C GLY A 262 -4.92 -10.81 5.64
N GLY A 263 -3.88 -9.99 5.45
CA GLY A 263 -2.54 -10.46 5.12
C GLY A 263 -1.90 -11.20 6.31
N ILE A 264 -1.09 -12.23 6.04
CA ILE A 264 -0.56 -13.11 7.09
C ILE A 264 0.97 -13.05 7.14
N GLY A 265 1.53 -12.80 8.32
CA GLY A 265 2.90 -13.16 8.67
C GLY A 265 2.90 -14.30 9.68
N ILE A 266 3.71 -15.33 9.48
CA ILE A 266 3.79 -16.49 10.38
C ILE A 266 5.24 -16.88 10.61
N ALA A 267 5.67 -16.88 11.89
CA ALA A 267 6.93 -17.51 12.27
C ALA A 267 6.80 -19.03 12.12
N TYR A 268 7.88 -19.74 11.79
CA TYR A 268 7.84 -21.21 11.66
C TYR A 268 9.05 -21.91 12.28
N SER A 269 9.85 -21.18 13.05
CA SER A 269 11.14 -21.63 13.57
C SER A 269 11.06 -22.63 14.73
N ARG A 270 9.89 -22.91 15.33
CA ARG A 270 9.76 -23.87 16.45
C ARG A 270 9.57 -25.31 15.99
N ILE A 271 9.16 -25.54 14.75
CA ILE A 271 8.86 -26.88 14.25
C ILE A 271 10.15 -27.68 14.02
N ARG A 272 10.21 -28.91 14.53
CA ARG A 272 11.42 -29.74 14.41
C ARG A 272 11.80 -29.99 12.95
N SER A 273 13.11 -30.01 12.69
CA SER A 273 13.64 -30.21 11.34
C SER A 273 13.49 -31.65 10.85
N ARG A 274 13.71 -31.86 9.55
CA ARG A 274 13.76 -33.19 8.94
C ARG A 274 14.78 -34.09 9.65
N GLY A 275 14.41 -35.36 9.83
CA GLY A 275 15.23 -36.36 10.51
C GLY A 275 15.19 -36.29 12.05
N SER A 276 14.45 -35.35 12.64
CA SER A 276 14.29 -35.28 14.11
C SER A 276 13.38 -36.41 14.61
N LEU A 277 13.70 -37.00 15.76
CA LEU A 277 12.93 -38.10 16.35
C LEU A 277 11.52 -37.66 16.78
N ILE A 278 10.52 -38.47 16.48
CA ILE A 278 9.15 -38.34 17.00
C ILE A 278 8.94 -39.43 18.05
N ARG A 279 9.13 -39.07 19.33
CA ARG A 279 9.12 -40.03 20.45
C ARG A 279 7.86 -40.89 20.52
N GLY A 280 6.68 -40.30 20.26
CA GLY A 280 5.39 -41.00 20.37
C GLY A 280 5.17 -42.07 19.30
N THR A 281 5.63 -41.86 18.07
CA THR A 281 5.45 -42.79 16.94
C THR A 281 6.71 -43.62 16.65
N ASN A 282 7.82 -43.33 17.34
CA ASN A 282 9.15 -43.90 17.08
C ASN A 282 9.61 -43.75 15.62
N GLY A 283 9.14 -42.69 14.94
CA GLY A 283 9.51 -42.32 13.57
C GLY A 283 10.39 -41.08 13.52
N HIS A 284 10.71 -40.62 12.31
CA HIS A 284 11.45 -39.38 12.08
C HIS A 284 10.59 -38.34 11.37
N SER A 285 10.77 -37.06 11.70
CA SER A 285 10.09 -35.93 11.07
C SER A 285 10.50 -35.78 9.61
N ASN A 286 9.55 -35.38 8.77
CA ASN A 286 9.80 -34.95 7.39
C ASN A 286 10.18 -33.46 7.28
N GLY A 287 10.29 -32.76 8.41
CA GLY A 287 10.63 -31.34 8.47
C GLY A 287 9.46 -30.42 8.15
N ILE A 288 9.77 -29.15 7.89
CA ILE A 288 8.76 -28.09 7.69
C ILE A 288 8.08 -28.13 6.32
N VAL A 289 8.73 -28.67 5.29
CA VAL A 289 8.27 -28.58 3.88
C VAL A 289 6.86 -29.16 3.66
N PRO A 290 6.52 -30.39 4.13
CA PRO A 290 5.17 -30.94 3.93
C PRO A 290 4.08 -30.14 4.64
N PHE A 291 4.40 -29.58 5.80
CA PHE A 291 3.48 -28.73 6.54
C PHE A 291 3.25 -27.43 5.76
N LEU A 292 4.30 -26.77 5.29
CA LEU A 292 4.18 -25.55 4.48
C LEU A 292 3.44 -25.80 3.15
N LYS A 293 3.61 -26.96 2.50
CA LYS A 293 2.79 -27.33 1.32
C LYS A 293 1.29 -27.41 1.65
N THR A 294 0.96 -27.89 2.85
CA THR A 294 -0.44 -27.93 3.33
C THR A 294 -0.97 -26.52 3.57
N LEU A 295 -0.16 -25.65 4.19
CA LEU A 295 -0.50 -24.24 4.40
C LEU A 295 -0.69 -23.50 3.07
N ASP A 296 0.18 -23.74 2.08
CA ASP A 296 0.10 -23.17 0.74
C ASP A 296 -1.25 -23.48 0.08
N ALA A 297 -1.67 -24.75 0.11
CA ALA A 297 -2.97 -25.17 -0.40
C ALA A 297 -4.14 -24.52 0.37
N SER A 298 -4.02 -24.35 1.69
CA SER A 298 -5.03 -23.68 2.51
C SER A 298 -5.17 -22.20 2.14
N VAL A 299 -4.05 -21.49 2.00
CA VAL A 299 -4.02 -20.07 1.59
C VAL A 299 -4.65 -19.90 0.21
N ALA A 300 -4.32 -20.79 -0.74
CA ALA A 300 -4.91 -20.79 -2.07
C ALA A 300 -6.42 -21.06 -2.05
N ALA A 301 -6.90 -21.97 -1.17
CA ALA A 301 -8.31 -22.33 -1.09
C ALA A 301 -9.21 -21.23 -0.51
N VAL A 302 -8.72 -20.48 0.49
CA VAL A 302 -9.53 -19.45 1.19
C VAL A 302 -9.61 -18.14 0.41
N ASN A 303 -8.56 -17.81 -0.35
CA ASN A 303 -8.53 -16.75 -1.35
C ASN A 303 -9.23 -15.42 -0.94
N GLN A 304 -8.96 -14.95 0.28
CA GLN A 304 -9.49 -13.70 0.84
C GLN A 304 -10.98 -13.43 0.56
N GLY A 305 -11.83 -14.45 0.70
CA GLY A 305 -13.27 -14.30 0.49
C GLY A 305 -13.67 -14.00 -0.96
N GLY A 306 -12.83 -14.37 -1.94
CA GLY A 306 -13.08 -14.18 -3.37
C GLY A 306 -12.86 -12.75 -3.87
N ARG A 307 -12.44 -11.82 -2.99
CA ARG A 307 -12.10 -10.44 -3.40
C ARG A 307 -10.65 -10.30 -3.85
N ARG A 308 -9.72 -11.11 -3.31
CA ARG A 308 -8.26 -11.01 -3.52
C ARG A 308 -7.57 -12.37 -3.45
N LYS A 309 -6.32 -12.45 -3.94
CA LYS A 309 -5.50 -13.66 -3.77
C LYS A 309 -5.05 -13.83 -2.31
N GLY A 310 -5.20 -15.02 -1.74
CA GLY A 310 -4.61 -15.36 -0.44
C GLY A 310 -3.09 -15.18 -0.46
N ALA A 311 -2.52 -14.50 0.54
CA ALA A 311 -1.08 -14.29 0.66
C ALA A 311 -0.61 -14.43 2.11
N ALA A 312 0.49 -15.15 2.32
CA ALA A 312 1.10 -15.35 3.62
C ALA A 312 2.63 -15.35 3.50
N ALA A 313 3.32 -14.61 4.36
CA ALA A 313 4.77 -14.62 4.50
C ALA A 313 5.18 -15.54 5.65
N VAL A 314 6.00 -16.54 5.34
CA VAL A 314 6.57 -17.46 6.30
C VAL A 314 7.96 -16.97 6.69
N TYR A 315 8.21 -16.85 7.99
CA TYR A 315 9.47 -16.41 8.56
C TYR A 315 10.23 -17.58 9.17
N LEU A 316 11.49 -17.74 8.77
CA LEU A 316 12.37 -18.77 9.30
C LEU A 316 13.72 -18.19 9.74
N GLU A 317 14.20 -18.59 10.91
CA GLU A 317 15.52 -18.20 11.39
C GLU A 317 16.64 -18.95 10.67
N THR A 318 17.76 -18.28 10.44
CA THR A 318 18.84 -18.76 9.55
C THR A 318 19.61 -19.97 10.10
N TRP A 319 19.47 -20.31 11.38
CA TRP A 319 20.08 -21.49 12.00
C TRP A 319 19.20 -22.75 11.90
N HIS A 320 17.96 -22.64 11.42
CA HIS A 320 17.07 -23.78 11.31
C HIS A 320 17.62 -24.84 10.32
N SER A 321 17.64 -26.12 10.69
CA SER A 321 18.22 -27.18 9.84
C SER A 321 17.52 -27.42 8.51
N ASP A 322 16.26 -27.01 8.37
CA ASP A 322 15.57 -27.05 7.07
C ASP A 322 15.75 -25.75 6.23
N ILE A 323 16.63 -24.80 6.62
CA ILE A 323 16.79 -23.52 5.91
C ILE A 323 17.17 -23.68 4.44
N GLU A 324 17.97 -24.70 4.10
CA GLU A 324 18.33 -24.97 2.70
C GLU A 324 17.11 -25.40 1.88
N GLU A 325 16.26 -26.30 2.41
CA GLU A 325 15.03 -26.72 1.73
C GLU A 325 13.99 -25.59 1.69
N PHE A 326 13.98 -24.72 2.70
CA PHE A 326 13.12 -23.53 2.74
C PHE A 326 13.42 -22.56 1.59
N LEU A 327 14.71 -22.38 1.24
CA LEU A 327 15.13 -21.51 0.13
C LEU A 327 14.66 -22.00 -1.25
N GLU A 328 14.32 -23.27 -1.39
CA GLU A 328 13.91 -23.90 -2.65
C GLU A 328 12.38 -23.88 -2.85
N LEU A 329 11.61 -23.46 -1.83
CA LEU A 329 10.15 -23.54 -1.85
C LEU A 329 9.49 -22.71 -2.97
N ARG A 330 10.18 -21.68 -3.46
CA ARG A 330 9.70 -20.78 -4.53
C ARG A 330 10.39 -20.98 -5.87
N ASP A 331 11.23 -22.01 -6.00
CA ASP A 331 11.87 -22.31 -7.26
C ASP A 331 10.85 -22.71 -8.33
N ASN A 332 10.98 -22.14 -9.53
CA ASN A 332 10.08 -22.43 -10.66
C ASN A 332 10.23 -23.86 -11.21
N THR A 333 11.31 -24.57 -10.84
CA THR A 333 11.62 -25.92 -11.31
C THR A 333 11.90 -26.85 -10.13
N GLY A 334 11.70 -28.15 -10.35
CA GLY A 334 11.92 -29.19 -9.35
C GLY A 334 10.63 -29.95 -9.04
N GLU A 335 10.61 -30.66 -7.91
CA GLU A 335 9.47 -31.46 -7.48
C GLU A 335 8.36 -30.58 -6.88
N ASP A 336 7.17 -30.56 -7.49
CA ASP A 336 6.04 -29.71 -7.07
C ASP A 336 5.61 -29.95 -5.61
N ALA A 337 5.68 -31.20 -5.13
CA ALA A 337 5.35 -31.56 -3.75
C ALA A 337 6.20 -30.80 -2.71
N ARG A 338 7.33 -30.21 -3.16
CA ARG A 338 8.26 -29.42 -2.36
C ARG A 338 8.26 -27.92 -2.74
N ARG A 339 7.18 -27.42 -3.35
CA ARG A 339 7.01 -26.02 -3.76
C ARG A 339 5.76 -25.40 -3.16
N THR A 340 5.84 -24.11 -2.81
CA THR A 340 4.77 -23.32 -2.19
C THR A 340 4.64 -21.97 -2.90
N HIS A 341 4.09 -21.96 -4.11
CA HIS A 341 4.01 -20.76 -4.94
C HIS A 341 3.03 -19.68 -4.41
N ASN A 342 2.18 -20.02 -3.45
CA ASN A 342 1.24 -19.10 -2.80
C ASN A 342 1.76 -18.54 -1.46
N LEU A 343 2.90 -19.04 -0.96
CA LEU A 343 3.56 -18.53 0.24
C LEU A 343 4.76 -17.66 -0.11
N ASN A 344 4.88 -16.49 0.51
CA ASN A 344 6.10 -15.70 0.49
C ASN A 344 7.09 -16.17 1.55
N LEU A 345 8.38 -15.96 1.31
CA LEU A 345 9.45 -16.40 2.20
C LEU A 345 10.23 -15.21 2.74
N ALA A 346 10.48 -15.20 4.04
CA ALA A 346 11.30 -14.20 4.73
C ALA A 346 12.28 -14.86 5.71
N HIS A 347 13.45 -14.25 5.86
CA HIS A 347 14.47 -14.66 6.80
C HIS A 347 14.40 -13.80 8.05
N TRP A 348 14.33 -14.42 9.22
CA TRP A 348 14.46 -13.75 10.51
C TRP A 348 15.91 -13.88 10.99
N VAL A 349 16.72 -12.87 10.68
CA VAL A 349 18.19 -12.98 10.72
C VAL A 349 18.76 -12.46 12.05
N PRO A 350 19.41 -13.30 12.88
CA PRO A 350 20.16 -12.83 14.04
C PRO A 350 21.46 -12.14 13.62
N ASP A 351 21.93 -11.17 14.42
CA ASP A 351 23.17 -10.43 14.16
C ASP A 351 24.39 -11.37 14.15
N GLU A 352 24.37 -12.47 14.92
CA GLU A 352 25.45 -13.48 14.90
C GLU A 352 25.67 -14.04 13.50
N PHE A 353 24.59 -14.37 12.76
CA PHE A 353 24.73 -14.87 11.40
C PHE A 353 25.45 -13.85 10.51
N MET A 354 25.04 -12.58 10.56
CA MET A 354 25.65 -11.52 9.76
C MET A 354 27.10 -11.24 10.17
N ARG A 355 27.45 -11.38 11.45
CA ARG A 355 28.84 -11.32 11.91
C ARG A 355 29.67 -12.49 11.37
N ARG A 356 29.16 -13.72 11.44
CA ARG A 356 29.82 -14.92 10.89
C ARG A 356 30.04 -14.80 9.37
N VAL A 357 29.05 -14.27 8.64
CA VAL A 357 29.18 -13.98 7.20
C VAL A 357 30.31 -12.98 6.92
N ASN A 358 30.38 -11.88 7.67
CA ASN A 358 31.42 -10.86 7.48
C ASN A 358 32.82 -11.36 7.87
N ALA A 359 32.91 -12.23 8.88
CA ALA A 359 34.16 -12.78 9.38
C ALA A 359 34.62 -14.05 8.63
N ASP A 360 33.85 -14.53 7.66
CA ASP A 360 34.09 -15.78 6.92
C ASP A 360 34.17 -17.02 7.84
N GLU A 361 33.28 -17.06 8.83
CA GLU A 361 33.22 -18.11 9.85
C GLU A 361 32.20 -19.20 9.50
N GLN A 362 32.22 -20.28 10.28
CA GLN A 362 31.26 -21.37 10.19
C GLN A 362 29.91 -20.97 10.81
N TRP A 363 28.85 -21.58 10.30
CA TRP A 363 27.48 -21.49 10.76
C TRP A 363 26.91 -22.90 10.98
N SER A 364 26.41 -23.15 12.18
CA SER A 364 25.79 -24.39 12.59
C SER A 364 24.27 -24.32 12.46
N LEU A 365 23.70 -25.38 11.90
CA LEU A 365 22.28 -25.58 11.75
C LEU A 365 21.77 -26.57 12.81
N PHE A 366 20.65 -26.23 13.45
CA PHE A 366 20.08 -27.01 14.54
C PHE A 366 18.63 -27.39 14.25
N SER A 367 18.18 -28.51 14.84
CA SER A 367 16.75 -28.77 14.96
C SER A 367 16.21 -28.06 16.20
N PRO A 368 15.11 -27.31 16.10
CA PRO A 368 14.50 -26.64 17.27
C PRO A 368 14.17 -27.58 18.43
N SER A 369 13.94 -28.88 18.16
CA SER A 369 13.68 -29.86 19.23
C SER A 369 14.88 -30.08 20.17
N ASP A 370 16.10 -29.78 19.70
CA ASP A 370 17.33 -29.95 20.47
C ASP A 370 17.80 -28.64 21.14
N VAL A 371 17.29 -27.49 20.67
CA VAL A 371 17.65 -26.14 21.12
C VAL A 371 16.41 -25.22 21.19
N PRO A 372 15.34 -25.63 21.92
CA PRO A 372 14.04 -24.97 21.87
C PRO A 372 14.07 -23.50 22.31
N GLU A 373 15.04 -23.12 23.14
CA GLU A 373 15.18 -21.77 23.66
C GLU A 373 15.62 -20.74 22.61
N LEU A 374 16.29 -21.13 21.53
CA LEU A 374 16.89 -20.17 20.59
C LEU A 374 15.86 -19.24 19.93
N VAL A 375 14.64 -19.73 19.72
CA VAL A 375 13.55 -18.96 19.10
C VAL A 375 13.15 -17.76 19.99
N ASP A 376 13.24 -17.92 21.31
CA ASP A 376 12.83 -16.92 22.30
C ASP A 376 13.98 -16.05 22.82
N LEU A 377 15.21 -16.27 22.33
CA LEU A 377 16.39 -15.48 22.67
C LEU A 377 16.78 -14.58 21.51
N TRP A 378 17.36 -13.42 21.81
CA TRP A 378 17.90 -12.48 20.84
C TRP A 378 19.14 -11.76 21.41
N GLY A 379 19.91 -11.10 20.56
CA GLY A 379 21.14 -10.39 20.94
C GLY A 379 22.14 -11.28 21.68
N ALA A 380 22.79 -10.74 22.72
CA ALA A 380 23.86 -11.42 23.43
C ALA A 380 23.43 -12.75 24.09
N GLU A 381 22.16 -12.86 24.52
CA GLU A 381 21.64 -14.10 25.11
C GLU A 381 21.51 -15.21 24.06
N PHE A 382 21.03 -14.86 22.86
CA PHE A 382 21.02 -15.76 21.71
C PHE A 382 22.43 -16.18 21.34
N ASP A 383 23.37 -15.23 21.21
CA ASP A 383 24.76 -15.51 20.84
C ASP A 383 25.40 -16.54 21.80
N ALA A 384 25.19 -16.35 23.11
CA ALA A 384 25.71 -17.24 24.14
C ALA A 384 25.05 -18.63 24.06
N ALA A 385 23.73 -18.70 23.90
CA ALA A 385 23.02 -19.98 23.78
C ALA A 385 23.40 -20.75 22.51
N TYR A 386 23.48 -20.06 21.38
CA TYR A 386 23.89 -20.62 20.10
C TYR A 386 25.29 -21.23 20.18
N ARG A 387 26.28 -20.50 20.71
CA ARG A 387 27.66 -20.99 20.87
C ARG A 387 27.77 -22.14 21.87
N ARG A 388 26.94 -22.15 22.93
CA ARG A 388 26.86 -23.31 23.84
C ARG A 388 26.33 -24.55 23.13
N ALA A 389 25.30 -24.42 22.29
CA ALA A 389 24.78 -25.52 21.50
C ALA A 389 25.81 -26.06 20.49
N GLU A 390 26.60 -25.17 19.87
CA GLU A 390 27.74 -25.57 19.03
C GLU A 390 28.77 -26.38 19.84
N ALA A 391 29.17 -25.88 21.01
CA ALA A 391 30.14 -26.55 21.89
C ALA A 391 29.64 -27.89 22.43
N ALA A 392 28.32 -28.03 22.61
CA ALA A 392 27.67 -29.27 23.02
C ALA A 392 27.52 -30.29 21.87
N GLY A 393 27.89 -29.94 20.64
CA GLY A 393 27.81 -30.84 19.48
C GLY A 393 26.38 -31.12 19.02
N LEU A 394 25.43 -30.20 19.28
CA LEU A 394 24.01 -30.36 18.92
C LEU A 394 23.70 -30.05 17.45
N ALA A 395 24.68 -29.51 16.70
CA ALA A 395 24.49 -29.14 15.31
C ALA A 395 24.19 -30.37 14.44
N LYS A 396 23.14 -30.29 13.61
CA LYS A 396 22.85 -31.32 12.60
C LYS A 396 23.79 -31.21 11.41
N LYS A 397 24.22 -29.97 11.11
CA LYS A 397 25.13 -29.63 10.01
C LYS A 397 25.86 -28.34 10.36
N THR A 398 27.12 -28.24 9.97
CA THR A 398 27.90 -27.00 10.02
C THR A 398 28.42 -26.68 8.62
N MET A 399 28.35 -25.42 8.21
CA MET A 399 28.74 -24.96 6.88
C MET A 399 29.30 -23.53 6.92
N PRO A 400 30.06 -23.09 5.90
CA PRO A 400 30.48 -21.70 5.82
C PRO A 400 29.27 -20.75 5.78
N ALA A 401 29.27 -19.71 6.62
CA ALA A 401 28.16 -18.76 6.70
C ALA A 401 27.92 -18.04 5.36
N ARG A 402 29.01 -17.73 4.63
CA ARG A 402 28.97 -17.10 3.31
C ARG A 402 28.31 -17.96 2.25
N ASP A 403 28.40 -19.29 2.36
CA ASP A 403 27.75 -20.20 1.42
C ASP A 403 26.23 -20.14 1.58
N LEU A 404 25.74 -20.17 2.82
CA LEU A 404 24.29 -20.00 3.09
C LEU A 404 23.81 -18.62 2.63
N TYR A 405 24.55 -17.56 2.97
CA TYR A 405 24.21 -16.20 2.56
C TYR A 405 24.18 -16.04 1.04
N GLY A 406 25.14 -16.64 0.32
CA GLY A 406 25.17 -16.64 -1.15
C GLY A 406 23.96 -17.36 -1.76
N ARG A 407 23.45 -18.41 -1.11
CA ARG A 407 22.21 -19.09 -1.52
C ARG A 407 20.98 -18.22 -1.27
N MET A 408 20.88 -17.56 -0.11
CA MET A 408 19.80 -16.62 0.19
C MET A 408 19.73 -15.51 -0.88
N MET A 409 20.87 -14.90 -1.23
CA MET A 409 20.94 -13.89 -2.28
C MET A 409 20.54 -14.42 -3.66
N ARG A 410 20.88 -15.68 -3.96
CA ARG A 410 20.49 -16.34 -5.21
C ARG A 410 18.97 -16.52 -5.28
N THR A 411 18.34 -17.06 -4.23
CA THR A 411 16.88 -17.23 -4.15
C THR A 411 16.19 -15.89 -4.32
N LEU A 412 16.67 -14.84 -3.63
CA LEU A 412 16.12 -13.50 -3.73
C LEU A 412 16.24 -12.91 -5.15
N ALA A 413 17.37 -13.10 -5.82
CA ALA A 413 17.58 -12.67 -7.20
C ALA A 413 16.68 -13.41 -8.22
N GLN A 414 16.42 -14.70 -7.99
CA GLN A 414 15.70 -15.55 -8.94
C GLN A 414 14.18 -15.50 -8.76
N THR A 415 13.72 -15.35 -7.52
CA THR A 415 12.30 -15.52 -7.17
C THR A 415 11.67 -14.28 -6.56
N GLY A 416 12.47 -13.27 -6.17
CA GLY A 416 12.01 -12.13 -5.38
C GLY A 416 11.59 -12.47 -3.94
N ASN A 417 11.81 -13.71 -3.48
CA ASN A 417 11.49 -14.20 -2.15
C ASN A 417 12.76 -14.54 -1.35
N GLY A 418 12.65 -14.63 -0.02
CA GLY A 418 13.79 -14.68 0.89
C GLY A 418 14.15 -13.27 1.37
N TRP A 419 13.14 -12.52 1.81
CA TRP A 419 13.34 -11.15 2.29
C TRP A 419 14.23 -11.11 3.52
N MET A 420 15.01 -10.03 3.67
CA MET A 420 15.96 -9.89 4.77
C MET A 420 15.36 -9.04 5.88
N THR A 421 15.10 -9.66 7.03
CA THR A 421 14.61 -8.98 8.24
C THR A 421 15.49 -9.32 9.43
N PHE A 422 15.75 -8.36 10.31
CA PHE A 422 16.83 -8.43 11.30
C PHE A 422 16.27 -8.55 12.72
N LYS A 423 16.37 -9.77 13.28
CA LYS A 423 15.79 -10.19 14.56
C LYS A 423 16.22 -9.30 15.72
N ASP A 424 17.51 -9.04 15.81
CA ASP A 424 18.08 -8.36 16.98
C ASP A 424 17.79 -6.86 16.96
N ALA A 425 17.83 -6.21 15.79
CA ALA A 425 17.44 -4.81 15.64
C ALA A 425 15.95 -4.60 15.99
N ALA A 426 15.08 -5.51 15.51
CA ALA A 426 13.66 -5.50 15.83
C ALA A 426 13.42 -5.66 17.35
N ASN A 427 13.95 -6.71 17.97
CA ASN A 427 13.71 -6.99 19.38
C ASN A 427 14.35 -5.96 20.32
N ARG A 428 15.54 -5.44 20.00
CA ARG A 428 16.24 -4.44 20.81
C ARG A 428 15.46 -3.15 20.99
N THR A 429 14.70 -2.78 19.97
CA THR A 429 14.11 -1.45 19.85
C THR A 429 12.58 -1.42 19.92
N ALA A 430 11.93 -2.60 19.85
CA ALA A 430 10.49 -2.73 20.04
C ALA A 430 10.07 -2.37 21.47
N ASN A 431 9.02 -1.55 21.60
CA ASN A 431 8.54 -1.08 22.90
C ASN A 431 8.00 -2.23 23.79
N GLN A 432 7.49 -3.29 23.16
CA GLN A 432 6.84 -4.43 23.83
C GLN A 432 7.81 -5.46 24.45
N THR A 433 9.12 -5.38 24.14
CA THR A 433 10.14 -6.36 24.54
C THR A 433 10.92 -5.95 25.80
N ALA A 434 10.39 -5.01 26.59
CA ALA A 434 11.06 -4.51 27.80
C ALA A 434 11.18 -5.56 28.92
N THR A 435 10.38 -6.62 28.89
CA THR A 435 10.34 -7.65 29.94
C THR A 435 10.55 -9.04 29.34
N PRO A 436 11.21 -9.97 30.06
CA PRO A 436 11.38 -11.35 29.59
C PRO A 436 10.06 -12.02 29.24
N GLY A 437 10.10 -12.90 28.24
CA GLY A 437 8.91 -13.62 27.74
C GLY A 437 8.08 -12.89 26.69
N HIS A 438 8.44 -11.65 26.33
CA HIS A 438 7.84 -10.93 25.20
C HIS A 438 8.89 -10.73 24.11
N VAL A 439 8.71 -11.43 22.99
CA VAL A 439 9.67 -11.49 21.88
C VAL A 439 8.91 -11.25 20.59
N VAL A 440 9.54 -10.53 19.67
CA VAL A 440 9.08 -10.39 18.28
C VAL A 440 9.71 -11.53 17.49
N HIS A 441 8.89 -12.49 17.04
CA HIS A 441 9.35 -13.70 16.35
C HIS A 441 9.37 -13.58 14.82
N SER A 442 8.71 -12.56 14.28
CA SER A 442 8.59 -12.33 12.83
C SER A 442 8.15 -10.90 12.55
N SER A 443 7.93 -10.60 11.26
CA SER A 443 7.18 -9.44 10.82
C SER A 443 5.90 -9.87 10.09
N ASN A 444 5.14 -8.94 9.54
CA ASN A 444 3.91 -9.23 8.78
C ASN A 444 4.19 -9.58 7.30
N LEU A 445 3.15 -9.63 6.48
CA LEU A 445 3.28 -9.86 5.04
C LEU A 445 4.15 -8.83 4.30
N CYS A 446 4.20 -7.58 4.78
CA CYS A 446 4.93 -6.50 4.14
C CYS A 446 6.16 -5.99 4.88
N THR A 447 6.58 -6.69 5.93
CA THR A 447 7.82 -6.43 6.67
C THR A 447 7.89 -5.10 7.43
N GLU A 448 6.78 -4.38 7.62
CA GLU A 448 6.75 -3.10 8.35
C GLU A 448 6.32 -3.23 9.82
N ILE A 449 5.63 -4.31 10.17
CA ILE A 449 5.04 -4.51 11.50
C ILE A 449 5.93 -5.42 12.34
N LEU A 450 6.21 -4.98 13.57
CA LEU A 450 7.09 -5.67 14.49
C LEU A 450 6.45 -5.69 15.87
N GLU A 451 5.65 -6.71 16.09
CA GLU A 451 4.84 -6.87 17.30
C GLU A 451 5.12 -8.22 17.96
N VAL A 452 4.96 -8.27 19.28
CA VAL A 452 5.12 -9.51 20.04
C VAL A 452 3.98 -10.48 19.73
N THR A 453 4.31 -11.76 19.66
CA THR A 453 3.36 -12.84 19.37
C THR A 453 3.60 -14.02 20.31
N ASP A 454 2.55 -14.77 20.61
CA ASP A 454 2.66 -16.08 21.26
C ASP A 454 1.49 -17.00 20.84
N ASP A 455 1.30 -18.12 21.53
CA ASP A 455 0.21 -19.06 21.25
C ASP A 455 -1.19 -18.49 21.56
N GLY A 456 -1.25 -17.52 22.49
CA GLY A 456 -2.46 -16.83 22.93
C GLY A 456 -2.67 -15.43 22.33
N GLU A 457 -1.67 -14.87 21.66
CA GLU A 457 -1.66 -13.52 21.10
C GLU A 457 -1.27 -13.52 19.61
N THR A 458 -2.21 -13.11 18.77
CA THR A 458 -1.98 -12.82 17.35
C THR A 458 -1.91 -11.32 17.19
N ALA A 459 -0.77 -10.78 16.78
CA ALA A 459 -0.60 -9.35 16.57
C ALA A 459 -1.47 -8.86 15.40
N VAL A 460 -1.92 -7.61 15.47
CA VAL A 460 -2.94 -7.06 14.56
C VAL A 460 -2.54 -5.66 14.13
N CYS A 461 -2.53 -5.46 12.82
CA CYS A 461 -2.09 -4.21 12.22
C CYS A 461 -3.27 -3.31 11.83
N ASN A 462 -3.37 -2.14 12.47
CA ASN A 462 -4.36 -1.10 12.15
C ASN A 462 -3.63 0.07 11.47
N LEU A 463 -3.84 0.26 10.15
CA LEU A 463 -3.01 1.14 9.31
C LEU A 463 -3.73 2.39 8.82
N GLY A 464 -2.94 3.42 8.57
CA GLY A 464 -3.32 4.60 7.79
C GLY A 464 -2.08 5.37 7.35
N SER A 465 -2.20 6.23 6.34
CA SER A 465 -1.04 6.96 5.79
C SER A 465 -1.34 8.43 5.54
N VAL A 466 -0.41 9.28 5.97
CA VAL A 466 -0.41 10.71 5.68
C VAL A 466 0.10 10.95 4.26
N ASN A 467 -0.59 11.80 3.49
CA ASN A 467 -0.15 12.24 2.17
C ASN A 467 0.83 13.41 2.30
N LEU A 468 2.12 13.14 2.40
CA LEU A 468 3.14 14.18 2.68
C LEU A 468 3.13 15.30 1.63
N GLY A 469 2.86 14.96 0.37
CA GLY A 469 2.79 15.94 -0.71
C GLY A 469 1.74 17.03 -0.48
N ALA A 470 0.66 16.75 0.27
CA ALA A 470 -0.42 17.71 0.54
C ALA A 470 -0.01 18.85 1.49
N PHE A 471 1.09 18.69 2.21
CA PHE A 471 1.57 19.63 3.23
C PHE A 471 2.69 20.55 2.72
N VAL A 472 3.15 20.41 1.49
CA VAL A 472 4.13 21.33 0.93
C VAL A 472 3.46 22.67 0.61
N ASP A 473 3.89 23.73 1.29
CA ASP A 473 3.49 25.08 0.99
C ASP A 473 4.48 25.71 0.01
N LYS A 474 3.99 26.00 -1.20
CA LYS A 474 4.79 26.63 -2.26
C LYS A 474 5.20 28.07 -1.93
N ALA A 475 4.46 28.77 -1.07
CA ALA A 475 4.75 30.15 -0.73
C ALA A 475 5.98 30.26 0.19
N THR A 476 6.08 29.35 1.16
CA THR A 476 7.22 29.26 2.07
C THR A 476 8.34 28.34 1.57
N ASN A 477 8.03 27.48 0.57
CA ASN A 477 8.92 26.44 0.08
C ASN A 477 9.39 25.49 1.20
N ASP A 478 8.48 25.18 2.14
CA ASP A 478 8.66 24.24 3.26
C ASP A 478 7.35 23.46 3.50
N LEU A 479 7.34 22.55 4.48
CA LEU A 479 6.11 21.90 4.93
C LEU A 479 5.32 22.80 5.90
N ASP A 480 3.99 22.72 5.78
CA ASP A 480 3.05 23.15 6.80
C ASP A 480 3.08 22.16 7.98
N TRP A 481 4.03 22.38 8.89
CA TRP A 481 4.28 21.52 10.05
C TRP A 481 3.12 21.49 11.05
N GLU A 482 2.31 22.55 11.13
CA GLU A 482 1.19 22.65 12.06
C GLU A 482 0.01 21.82 11.56
N ARG A 483 -0.35 21.95 10.28
CA ARG A 483 -1.38 21.12 9.66
C ARG A 483 -0.98 19.64 9.62
N LEU A 484 0.32 19.35 9.48
CA LEU A 484 0.84 17.98 9.61
C LEU A 484 0.59 17.44 11.04
N ASP A 485 0.92 18.20 12.08
CA ASP A 485 0.68 17.80 13.48
C ASP A 485 -0.82 17.55 13.73
N GLU A 486 -1.71 18.43 13.26
CA GLU A 486 -3.17 18.27 13.39
C GLU A 486 -3.69 17.01 12.68
N THR A 487 -3.16 16.74 11.48
CA THR A 487 -3.48 15.53 10.72
C THR A 487 -3.06 14.28 11.48
N VAL A 488 -1.83 14.25 11.99
CA VAL A 488 -1.30 13.12 12.75
C VAL A 488 -2.11 12.87 14.02
N ARG A 489 -2.45 13.92 14.78
CA ARG A 489 -3.24 13.78 16.02
C ARG A 489 -4.62 13.17 15.75
N THR A 490 -5.28 13.64 14.69
CA THR A 490 -6.59 13.12 14.29
C THR A 490 -6.45 11.67 13.78
N ALA A 491 -5.47 11.39 12.92
CA ALA A 491 -5.23 10.03 12.42
C ALA A 491 -4.99 9.02 13.56
N VAL A 492 -4.13 9.34 14.53
CA VAL A 492 -3.86 8.48 15.70
C VAL A 492 -5.12 8.25 16.54
N THR A 493 -5.91 9.30 16.77
CA THR A 493 -7.19 9.17 17.50
C THR A 493 -8.10 8.13 16.85
N PHE A 494 -8.24 8.17 15.53
CA PHE A 494 -9.10 7.26 14.81
C PHE A 494 -8.49 5.86 14.62
N LEU A 495 -7.16 5.74 14.53
CA LEU A 495 -6.49 4.44 14.57
C LEU A 495 -6.67 3.74 15.92
N ASP A 496 -6.63 4.46 17.05
CA ASP A 496 -6.93 3.87 18.36
C ASP A 496 -8.40 3.41 18.45
N ARG A 497 -9.34 4.15 17.85
CA ARG A 497 -10.76 3.75 17.79
C ARG A 497 -11.00 2.49 16.98
N VAL A 498 -10.20 2.25 15.93
CA VAL A 498 -10.27 1.00 15.17
C VAL A 498 -10.06 -0.19 16.10
N VAL A 499 -9.17 -0.10 17.11
CA VAL A 499 -8.92 -1.20 18.07
C VAL A 499 -10.22 -1.63 18.78
N ASP A 500 -11.09 -0.69 19.15
CA ASP A 500 -12.30 -0.99 19.91
C ASP A 500 -13.49 -1.40 19.01
N ILE A 501 -13.57 -0.85 17.79
CA ILE A 501 -14.71 -1.04 16.89
C ILE A 501 -14.53 -2.27 15.97
N ASN A 502 -13.28 -2.65 15.71
CA ASN A 502 -12.95 -3.70 14.75
C ASN A 502 -13.58 -5.06 15.09
N PHE A 503 -14.03 -5.76 14.05
CA PHE A 503 -14.40 -7.17 14.15
C PHE A 503 -13.16 -8.05 14.07
N TYR A 504 -12.85 -8.80 15.13
CA TYR A 504 -11.72 -9.73 15.17
C TYR A 504 -12.12 -11.14 14.72
N PRO A 505 -11.49 -11.71 13.68
CA PRO A 505 -11.83 -13.05 13.21
C PRO A 505 -11.41 -14.16 14.18
N THR A 506 -10.47 -13.91 15.11
CA THR A 506 -10.00 -14.86 16.13
C THR A 506 -9.91 -14.19 17.50
N GLU A 507 -10.03 -14.97 18.59
CA GLU A 507 -9.96 -14.45 19.96
C GLU A 507 -8.55 -13.95 20.31
N GLN A 508 -7.52 -14.62 19.80
CA GLN A 508 -6.12 -14.26 20.00
C GLN A 508 -5.80 -12.88 19.41
N ALA A 509 -6.40 -12.55 18.25
CA ALA A 509 -6.27 -11.24 17.63
C ALA A 509 -6.93 -10.15 18.48
N GLY A 510 -8.17 -10.38 18.93
CA GLY A 510 -8.88 -9.44 19.80
C GLY A 510 -8.17 -9.21 21.15
N ARG A 511 -7.64 -10.29 21.74
CA ARG A 511 -6.88 -10.22 23.00
C ARG A 511 -5.60 -9.42 22.86
N SER A 512 -4.80 -9.68 21.83
CA SER A 512 -3.55 -8.97 21.59
C SER A 512 -3.79 -7.47 21.34
N ASN A 513 -4.72 -7.15 20.43
CA ASN A 513 -4.99 -5.76 20.06
C ASN A 513 -5.56 -4.97 21.25
N ALA A 514 -6.45 -5.56 22.06
CA ALA A 514 -6.96 -4.89 23.27
C ALA A 514 -5.87 -4.67 24.33
N ARG A 515 -4.96 -5.62 24.49
CA ARG A 515 -3.88 -5.58 25.50
C ARG A 515 -2.80 -4.55 25.17
N TRP A 516 -2.35 -4.53 23.92
CA TRP A 516 -1.20 -3.73 23.48
C TRP A 516 -1.58 -2.48 22.70
N ARG A 517 -2.79 -2.44 22.13
CA ARG A 517 -3.33 -1.34 21.32
C ARG A 517 -2.35 -0.78 20.27
N PRO A 518 -1.62 -1.62 19.50
CA PRO A 518 -0.71 -1.12 18.49
C PRO A 518 -1.48 -0.52 17.31
N VAL A 519 -0.89 0.50 16.70
CA VAL A 519 -1.33 1.09 15.43
C VAL A 519 -0.11 1.32 14.53
N GLY A 520 -0.34 1.48 13.23
CA GLY A 520 0.71 1.79 12.26
C GLY A 520 0.32 2.99 11.40
N LEU A 521 0.72 4.18 11.85
CA LEU A 521 0.68 5.38 11.04
C LEU A 521 1.91 5.42 10.13
N GLY A 522 1.65 5.37 8.83
CA GLY A 522 2.65 5.49 7.78
C GLY A 522 2.54 6.83 7.04
N ALA A 523 3.21 6.88 5.89
CA ALA A 523 3.22 8.02 5.01
C ALA A 523 3.23 7.57 3.56
N MET A 524 2.68 8.39 2.68
CA MET A 524 2.77 8.30 1.22
C MET A 524 3.18 9.64 0.62
N GLY A 525 3.58 9.66 -0.64
CA GLY A 525 3.92 10.87 -1.37
C GLY A 525 5.21 11.55 -0.93
N LEU A 526 6.20 10.81 -0.43
CA LEU A 526 7.53 11.38 -0.14
C LEU A 526 8.20 11.93 -1.41
N GLN A 527 8.06 11.22 -2.53
CA GLN A 527 8.57 11.67 -3.82
C GLN A 527 7.86 12.96 -4.30
N ASP A 528 6.57 13.12 -4.01
CA ASP A 528 5.84 14.36 -4.30
C ASP A 528 6.43 15.56 -3.55
N VAL A 529 6.81 15.38 -2.28
CA VAL A 529 7.48 16.43 -1.50
C VAL A 529 8.77 16.85 -2.20
N PHE A 530 9.59 15.89 -2.59
CA PHE A 530 10.86 16.14 -3.24
C PHE A 530 10.71 16.79 -4.62
N PHE A 531 9.70 16.43 -5.40
CA PHE A 531 9.41 17.14 -6.64
C PHE A 531 8.99 18.59 -6.41
N LYS A 532 8.09 18.82 -5.46
CA LYS A 532 7.58 20.17 -5.16
C LYS A 532 8.68 21.10 -4.63
N LEU A 533 9.64 20.55 -3.86
CA LEU A 533 10.77 21.28 -3.29
C LEU A 533 12.05 21.19 -4.13
N ARG A 534 12.00 20.57 -5.31
CA ARG A 534 13.12 20.36 -6.24
C ARG A 534 14.35 19.68 -5.60
N LEU A 535 14.13 18.65 -4.80
CA LEU A 535 15.18 17.88 -4.16
C LEU A 535 15.40 16.54 -4.89
N PRO A 536 16.59 16.26 -5.45
CA PRO A 536 16.91 14.92 -5.92
C PRO A 536 16.79 13.91 -4.79
N PHE A 537 16.23 12.73 -5.06
CA PHE A 537 15.83 11.78 -4.02
C PHE A 537 16.96 11.36 -3.07
N ASP A 538 18.17 11.15 -3.58
CA ASP A 538 19.35 10.72 -2.81
C ASP A 538 20.22 11.90 -2.32
N SER A 539 19.73 13.14 -2.42
CA SER A 539 20.45 14.31 -1.94
C SER A 539 20.53 14.35 -0.41
N PRO A 540 21.59 14.96 0.17
CA PRO A 540 21.69 15.19 1.61
C PRO A 540 20.49 15.96 2.18
N GLU A 541 19.97 16.94 1.43
CA GLU A 541 18.83 17.77 1.79
C GLU A 541 17.53 16.96 1.82
N ALA A 542 17.29 16.11 0.81
CA ALA A 542 16.15 15.19 0.79
C ALA A 542 16.19 14.22 1.99
N LYS A 543 17.37 13.68 2.30
CA LYS A 543 17.56 12.82 3.47
C LYS A 543 17.25 13.54 4.77
N ALA A 544 17.82 14.74 4.97
CA ALA A 544 17.60 15.54 6.17
C ALA A 544 16.11 15.91 6.34
N LEU A 545 15.44 16.29 5.25
CA LEU A 545 14.02 16.60 5.27
C LEU A 545 13.18 15.36 5.60
N SER A 546 13.48 14.22 4.98
CA SER A 546 12.79 12.95 5.25
C SER A 546 12.90 12.54 6.73
N THR A 547 14.09 12.71 7.32
CA THR A 547 14.31 12.49 8.76
C THR A 547 13.51 13.45 9.63
N ARG A 548 13.51 14.75 9.31
CA ARG A 548 12.71 15.76 10.04
C ARG A 548 11.21 15.48 9.98
N ILE A 549 10.71 15.04 8.82
CA ILE A 549 9.30 14.62 8.67
C ILE A 549 9.00 13.44 9.58
N ALA A 550 9.84 12.39 9.57
CA ALA A 550 9.64 11.23 10.42
C ALA A 550 9.68 11.58 11.91
N GLU A 551 10.64 12.42 12.34
CA GLU A 551 10.72 12.92 13.71
C GLU A 551 9.45 13.68 14.11
N ARG A 552 8.96 14.60 13.25
CA ARG A 552 7.77 15.40 13.54
C ARG A 552 6.53 14.53 13.70
N ILE A 553 6.32 13.58 12.78
CA ILE A 553 5.19 12.65 12.82
C ILE A 553 5.24 11.82 14.09
N MET A 554 6.40 11.27 14.47
CA MET A 554 6.55 10.51 15.70
C MET A 554 6.19 11.34 16.93
N LEU A 555 6.72 12.56 17.00
CA LEU A 555 6.50 13.47 18.12
C LEU A 555 5.00 13.78 18.26
N ALA A 556 4.32 14.19 17.18
CA ALA A 556 2.89 14.45 17.19
C ALA A 556 2.05 13.19 17.49
N ALA A 557 2.47 12.01 17.02
CA ALA A 557 1.79 10.75 17.29
C ALA A 557 1.91 10.33 18.77
N TYR A 558 3.08 10.54 19.38
CA TYR A 558 3.31 10.24 20.79
C TYR A 558 2.55 11.22 21.69
N GLU A 559 2.52 12.52 21.32
CA GLU A 559 1.67 13.52 21.99
C GLU A 559 0.20 13.09 21.94
N ALA A 560 -0.31 12.68 20.77
CA ALA A 560 -1.70 12.22 20.62
C ALA A 560 -1.99 10.97 21.46
N SER A 561 -1.05 10.01 21.51
CA SER A 561 -1.22 8.81 22.34
C SER A 561 -1.21 9.14 23.83
N ALA A 562 -0.45 10.14 24.27
CA ALA A 562 -0.49 10.66 25.63
C ALA A 562 -1.81 11.41 25.94
N ASP A 563 -2.33 12.21 24.98
CA ASP A 563 -3.67 12.83 25.10
C ASP A 563 -4.76 11.78 25.33
N LEU A 564 -4.71 10.68 24.56
CA LEU A 564 -5.65 9.58 24.70
C LEU A 564 -5.47 8.83 26.02
N ALA A 565 -4.24 8.67 26.51
CA ALA A 565 -3.95 8.04 27.79
C ALA A 565 -4.49 8.87 28.97
N GLU A 566 -4.36 10.19 28.91
CA GLU A 566 -4.90 11.11 29.91
C GLU A 566 -6.43 11.03 29.99
N ARG A 567 -7.10 10.85 28.85
CA ARG A 567 -8.57 10.72 28.77
C ARG A 567 -9.08 9.34 29.18
N ASN A 568 -8.44 8.28 28.70
CA ASN A 568 -8.98 6.91 28.71
C ASN A 568 -8.15 5.92 29.55
N GLY A 569 -7.09 6.41 30.20
CA GLY A 569 -6.04 5.58 30.80
C GLY A 569 -5.04 5.06 29.76
N PRO A 570 -3.81 4.71 30.19
CA PRO A 570 -2.81 4.11 29.31
C PRO A 570 -3.25 2.73 28.81
N LEU A 571 -2.51 2.15 27.86
CA LEU A 571 -2.79 0.78 27.41
C LEU A 571 -2.76 -0.23 28.58
N PRO A 572 -3.54 -1.34 28.52
CA PRO A 572 -3.56 -2.31 29.61
C PRO A 572 -2.20 -2.92 29.98
N ALA A 573 -1.31 -3.10 29.00
CA ALA A 573 0.03 -3.65 29.22
C ALA A 573 1.13 -2.58 29.47
N TRP A 574 0.77 -1.36 29.86
CA TRP A 574 1.70 -0.22 30.02
C TRP A 574 2.97 -0.58 30.80
N GLU A 575 2.84 -1.17 31.99
CA GLU A 575 3.96 -1.55 32.87
C GLU A 575 4.97 -2.52 32.25
N LYS A 576 4.61 -3.16 31.12
CA LYS A 576 5.48 -4.10 30.38
C LYS A 576 6.26 -3.43 29.25
N THR A 577 6.07 -2.13 29.02
CA THR A 577 6.67 -1.38 27.90
C THR A 577 7.98 -0.68 28.26
N ARG A 578 8.81 -0.36 27.25
CA ARG A 578 10.02 0.47 27.42
C ARG A 578 9.65 1.91 27.78
N THR A 579 8.58 2.44 27.19
CA THR A 579 8.10 3.80 27.44
C THR A 579 7.67 4.00 28.89
N ALA A 580 7.07 3.00 29.55
CA ALA A 580 6.80 3.03 31.00
C ALA A 580 8.07 3.09 31.87
N ARG A 581 9.23 2.70 31.32
CA ARG A 581 10.55 2.77 31.97
C ARG A 581 11.33 4.02 31.55
N GLY A 582 10.70 4.97 30.86
CA GLY A 582 11.33 6.21 30.40
C GLY A 582 12.22 6.07 29.16
N VAL A 583 12.21 4.90 28.49
CA VAL A 583 13.00 4.66 27.26
C VAL A 583 12.08 4.82 26.06
N LEU A 584 12.29 5.88 25.28
CA LEU A 584 11.59 6.11 24.01
C LEU A 584 12.37 5.46 22.86
N HIS A 585 11.69 5.20 21.75
CA HIS A 585 12.30 4.52 20.61
C HIS A 585 13.59 5.18 20.07
N PRO A 586 13.67 6.54 19.92
CA PRO A 586 14.88 7.18 19.42
C PRO A 586 16.12 7.00 20.32
N ASP A 587 15.94 6.67 21.60
CA ASP A 587 17.03 6.49 22.58
C ASP A 587 17.97 5.33 22.20
N HIS A 588 17.51 4.42 21.34
CA HIS A 588 18.29 3.29 20.86
C HIS A 588 19.33 3.66 19.78
N TYR A 589 19.29 4.89 19.23
CA TYR A 589 20.07 5.26 18.05
C TYR A 589 21.03 6.44 18.25
N GLY A 590 20.95 7.15 19.39
CA GLY A 590 21.83 8.29 19.66
C GLY A 590 21.66 9.45 18.69
N VAL A 591 20.41 9.74 18.29
CA VAL A 591 20.09 10.81 17.33
C VAL A 591 20.05 12.19 17.99
N GLU A 592 20.36 13.21 17.20
CA GLU A 592 20.09 14.61 17.54
C GLU A 592 18.65 14.96 17.14
N PHE A 593 17.90 15.58 18.05
CA PHE A 593 16.52 15.98 17.82
C PHE A 593 16.44 17.37 17.21
N ALA A 594 15.60 17.55 16.19
CA ALA A 594 15.27 18.87 15.65
C ALA A 594 14.37 19.68 16.61
N TRP A 595 13.60 19.01 17.48
CA TRP A 595 12.71 19.67 18.46
C TRP A 595 12.97 19.19 19.91
N PRO A 596 14.16 19.43 20.48
CA PRO A 596 14.56 18.85 21.77
C PRO A 596 13.64 19.25 22.93
N GLU A 597 13.17 20.51 22.95
CA GLU A 597 12.27 21.01 24.00
C GLU A 597 10.90 20.29 24.00
N ARG A 598 10.38 19.97 22.81
CA ARG A 598 9.12 19.20 22.69
C ARG A 598 9.32 17.77 23.15
N TRP A 599 10.46 17.15 22.82
CA TRP A 599 10.79 15.81 23.33
C TRP A 599 10.93 15.80 24.86
N ALA A 600 11.56 16.82 25.45
CA ALA A 600 11.67 16.94 26.90
C ALA A 600 10.28 17.04 27.57
N ALA A 601 9.43 17.93 27.08
CA ALA A 601 8.06 18.07 27.57
C ALA A 601 7.23 16.79 27.38
N LEU A 602 7.38 16.11 26.23
CA LEU A 602 6.70 14.85 25.95
C LEU A 602 7.12 13.73 26.91
N ARG A 603 8.40 13.65 27.29
CA ARG A 603 8.87 12.65 28.28
C ARG A 603 8.26 12.89 29.65
N GLU A 604 8.23 14.13 30.12
CA GLU A 604 7.59 14.48 31.40
C GLU A 604 6.11 14.10 31.38
N ARG A 605 5.44 14.39 30.26
CA ARG A 605 4.03 14.06 30.09
C ARG A 605 3.78 12.55 30.05
N ILE A 606 4.53 11.80 29.24
CA ILE A 606 4.42 10.33 29.18
C ILE A 606 4.68 9.70 30.56
N ALA A 607 5.63 10.22 31.33
CA ALA A 607 5.88 9.74 32.70
C ALA A 607 4.68 9.99 33.63
N ALA A 608 3.93 11.07 33.43
CA ALA A 608 2.78 11.43 34.25
C ALA A 608 1.49 10.67 33.88
N VAL A 609 1.19 10.53 32.59
CA VAL A 609 -0.12 10.00 32.12
C VAL A 609 -0.03 8.66 31.38
N GLY A 610 1.17 8.25 30.98
CA GLY A 610 1.41 7.08 30.13
C GLY A 610 1.09 7.32 28.65
N MET A 611 0.96 6.23 27.89
CA MET A 611 0.56 6.24 26.49
C MET A 611 -0.60 5.28 26.25
N ARG A 612 -1.46 5.57 25.26
CA ARG A 612 -2.60 4.73 24.92
C ARG A 612 -2.24 3.55 24.01
N ASN A 613 -1.13 3.65 23.29
CA ASN A 613 -0.71 2.69 22.26
C ASN A 613 0.72 2.21 22.52
N ALA A 614 0.99 0.91 22.41
CA ALA A 614 2.35 0.39 22.57
C ALA A 614 3.29 0.79 21.43
N LEU A 615 2.75 0.86 20.21
CA LEU A 615 3.46 1.13 18.96
C LEU A 615 2.54 1.99 18.08
N LEU A 616 3.10 2.92 17.32
CA LEU A 616 2.32 3.92 16.59
C LEU A 616 2.77 4.11 15.13
N LEU A 617 4.02 3.83 14.76
CA LEU A 617 4.64 4.28 13.51
C LEU A 617 5.13 3.07 12.70
N ALA A 618 4.50 2.84 11.54
CA ALA A 618 4.90 1.82 10.58
C ALA A 618 4.62 2.30 9.15
N ILE A 619 5.63 2.27 8.28
CA ILE A 619 5.44 2.68 6.88
C ILE A 619 5.17 1.43 6.04
N ALA A 620 3.87 1.16 5.82
CA ALA A 620 3.40 0.12 4.93
C ALA A 620 3.43 0.57 3.46
N PRO A 621 3.35 -0.36 2.48
CA PRO A 621 3.13 0.00 1.10
C PRO A 621 1.74 0.63 0.93
N THR A 622 1.59 1.56 -0.01
CA THR A 622 0.37 2.36 -0.14
C THR A 622 -0.22 2.39 -1.56
N ALA A 623 0.09 1.42 -2.43
CA ALA A 623 -0.29 1.43 -3.84
C ALA A 623 -1.74 1.89 -4.13
N THR A 624 -2.75 1.29 -3.52
CA THR A 624 -4.16 1.61 -3.73
C THR A 624 -4.55 2.95 -3.12
N ILE A 625 -4.16 3.25 -1.87
CA ILE A 625 -4.54 4.53 -1.23
C ILE A 625 -3.77 5.73 -1.82
N ALA A 626 -2.51 5.54 -2.25
CA ALA A 626 -1.74 6.54 -2.98
C ALA A 626 -2.32 6.75 -4.39
N SER A 627 -2.75 5.67 -5.06
CA SER A 627 -3.49 5.75 -6.32
C SER A 627 -4.80 6.54 -6.18
N ILE A 628 -5.57 6.29 -5.12
CA ILE A 628 -6.78 7.07 -4.78
C ILE A 628 -6.43 8.55 -4.56
N ALA A 629 -5.38 8.84 -3.79
CA ALA A 629 -4.93 10.19 -3.51
C ALA A 629 -4.23 10.90 -4.69
N GLY A 630 -3.86 10.16 -5.75
CA GLY A 630 -3.03 10.67 -6.83
C GLY A 630 -1.59 10.99 -6.41
N ALA A 631 -1.08 10.33 -5.36
CA ALA A 631 0.27 10.49 -4.82
C ALA A 631 1.19 9.34 -5.23
N TYR A 632 2.50 9.54 -5.10
CA TYR A 632 3.48 8.46 -5.21
C TYR A 632 3.47 7.56 -3.97
N GLU A 633 3.87 6.30 -4.15
CA GLU A 633 3.77 5.28 -3.12
C GLU A 633 4.74 5.50 -1.97
N CYS A 634 4.21 5.34 -0.76
CA CYS A 634 4.93 5.28 0.50
C CYS A 634 6.08 6.31 0.62
N ILE A 635 7.30 5.78 0.66
CA ILE A 635 8.58 6.48 0.81
C ILE A 635 9.54 6.10 -0.32
N GLU A 636 9.00 5.61 -1.43
CA GLU A 636 9.80 5.11 -2.55
C GLU A 636 9.96 6.16 -3.63
N PRO A 637 11.09 6.16 -4.35
CA PRO A 637 11.23 6.95 -5.55
C PRO A 637 10.28 6.43 -6.63
N GLN A 638 9.90 7.29 -7.58
CA GLN A 638 9.09 6.85 -8.70
C GLN A 638 9.82 5.77 -9.52
N VAL A 639 9.14 4.65 -9.75
CA VAL A 639 9.70 3.51 -10.52
C VAL A 639 9.95 3.91 -11.98
N SER A 640 9.11 4.77 -12.55
CA SER A 640 9.23 5.30 -13.91
C SER A 640 8.52 6.64 -14.04
N ASN A 641 8.97 7.52 -14.94
CA ASN A 641 8.21 8.73 -15.30
C ASN A 641 7.14 8.48 -16.36
N LEU A 642 7.08 7.27 -16.92
CA LEU A 642 6.03 6.82 -17.82
C LEU A 642 5.73 5.36 -17.47
N PHE A 643 4.52 5.08 -17.03
CA PHE A 643 4.12 3.74 -16.60
C PHE A 643 2.76 3.38 -17.16
N LYS A 644 2.57 2.08 -17.39
CA LYS A 644 1.33 1.50 -17.84
C LYS A 644 0.43 1.26 -16.64
N ARG A 645 -0.85 1.61 -16.75
CA ARG A 645 -1.89 1.33 -15.77
C ARG A 645 -2.97 0.45 -16.39
N GLU A 646 -3.21 -0.70 -15.78
CA GLU A 646 -4.27 -1.62 -16.17
C GLU A 646 -5.51 -1.36 -15.32
N THR A 647 -6.61 -1.08 -16.00
CA THR A 647 -7.94 -0.99 -15.39
C THR A 647 -8.84 -2.08 -15.97
N LEU A 648 -9.98 -2.35 -15.35
CA LEU A 648 -10.99 -3.27 -15.91
C LEU A 648 -11.46 -2.86 -17.32
N SER A 649 -11.32 -1.58 -17.66
CA SER A 649 -11.70 -0.98 -18.96
C SER A 649 -10.55 -0.93 -19.97
N GLY A 650 -9.37 -1.46 -19.65
CA GLY A 650 -8.22 -1.51 -20.55
C GLY A 650 -6.94 -0.91 -19.97
N GLU A 651 -5.93 -0.82 -20.83
CA GLU A 651 -4.57 -0.41 -20.50
C GLU A 651 -4.33 1.05 -20.90
N PHE A 652 -3.90 1.87 -19.95
CA PHE A 652 -3.65 3.30 -20.14
C PHE A 652 -2.19 3.62 -19.85
N LEU A 653 -1.62 4.57 -20.56
CA LEU A 653 -0.31 5.13 -20.21
C LEU A 653 -0.50 6.35 -19.31
N GLN A 654 0.19 6.37 -18.17
CA GLN A 654 0.26 7.50 -17.27
C GLN A 654 1.68 8.07 -17.26
N VAL A 655 1.77 9.39 -17.32
CA VAL A 655 3.04 10.13 -17.28
C VAL A 655 3.15 10.89 -15.96
N ASN A 656 4.38 11.07 -15.46
CA ASN A 656 4.67 11.89 -14.30
C ASN A 656 4.24 13.35 -14.58
N SER A 657 3.22 13.82 -13.86
CA SER A 657 2.66 15.16 -14.03
C SER A 657 3.66 16.27 -13.66
N TYR A 658 4.52 16.04 -12.66
CA TYR A 658 5.57 17.00 -12.29
C TYR A 658 6.58 17.17 -13.41
N LEU A 659 7.03 16.07 -14.02
CA LEU A 659 7.94 16.12 -15.18
C LEU A 659 7.28 16.84 -16.36
N VAL A 660 6.04 16.51 -16.70
CA VAL A 660 5.35 17.18 -17.82
C VAL A 660 5.24 18.68 -17.60
N HIS A 661 4.92 19.11 -16.37
CA HIS A 661 4.86 20.53 -16.02
C HIS A 661 6.21 21.21 -16.26
N GLU A 662 7.31 20.64 -15.76
CA GLU A 662 8.66 21.17 -15.98
C GLU A 662 9.02 21.24 -17.48
N LEU A 663 8.69 20.20 -18.24
CA LEU A 663 8.97 20.16 -19.69
C LEU A 663 8.13 21.17 -20.49
N LYS A 664 6.91 21.47 -20.02
CA LYS A 664 6.08 22.55 -20.58
C LYS A 664 6.69 23.93 -20.30
N GLU A 665 7.16 24.18 -19.08
CA GLU A 665 7.84 25.44 -18.73
C GLU A 665 9.11 25.65 -19.55
N LEU A 666 9.84 24.57 -19.84
CA LEU A 666 11.00 24.59 -20.72
C LEU A 666 10.64 24.69 -22.22
N GLY A 667 9.36 24.58 -22.59
CA GLY A 667 8.91 24.62 -23.98
C GLY A 667 9.30 23.38 -24.80
N VAL A 668 9.60 22.25 -24.15
CA VAL A 668 10.08 21.01 -24.80
C VAL A 668 9.11 19.83 -24.69
N TRP A 669 7.91 20.04 -24.13
CA TRP A 669 6.85 19.04 -24.13
C TRP A 669 6.14 18.96 -25.50
N ASP A 670 6.74 18.22 -26.43
CA ASP A 670 6.23 18.03 -27.79
C ASP A 670 6.07 16.52 -28.15
N ALA A 671 5.67 16.23 -29.39
CA ALA A 671 5.54 14.85 -29.86
C ALA A 671 6.89 14.08 -29.85
N ARG A 672 8.00 14.77 -30.10
CA ARG A 672 9.35 14.16 -30.10
C ARG A 672 9.76 13.75 -28.70
N THR A 673 9.59 14.64 -27.71
CA THR A 673 9.91 14.34 -26.30
C THR A 673 9.02 13.23 -25.75
N ARG A 674 7.73 13.21 -26.10
CA ARG A 674 6.82 12.11 -25.74
C ARG A 674 7.26 10.76 -26.30
N GLU A 675 7.68 10.73 -27.56
CA GLU A 675 8.15 9.49 -28.18
C GLU A 675 9.49 9.04 -27.60
N ALA A 676 10.44 9.97 -27.38
CA ALA A 676 11.70 9.66 -26.72
C ALA A 676 11.48 9.10 -25.31
N LEU A 677 10.52 9.63 -24.56
CA LEU A 677 10.18 9.15 -23.21
C LEU A 677 9.62 7.72 -23.25
N ARG A 678 8.83 7.37 -24.27
CA ARG A 678 8.36 6.00 -24.50
C ARG A 678 9.51 5.07 -24.84
N GLU A 679 10.38 5.46 -25.76
CA GLU A 679 11.55 4.65 -26.17
C GLU A 679 12.51 4.38 -25.01
N ALA A 680 12.68 5.36 -24.13
CA ALA A 680 13.52 5.30 -22.93
C ALA A 680 12.82 4.66 -21.72
N ASN A 681 11.58 4.17 -21.87
CA ASN A 681 10.76 3.59 -20.80
C ASN A 681 10.67 4.51 -19.56
N GLY A 682 10.42 5.80 -19.78
CA GLY A 682 10.25 6.79 -18.73
C GLY A 682 11.55 7.38 -18.16
N SER A 683 12.72 7.00 -18.65
CA SER A 683 13.98 7.70 -18.32
C SER A 683 14.13 8.99 -19.10
N VAL A 684 14.66 10.03 -18.45
CA VAL A 684 15.05 11.30 -19.10
C VAL A 684 16.57 11.51 -19.13
N GLN A 685 17.36 10.54 -18.64
CA GLN A 685 18.79 10.74 -18.43
C GLN A 685 19.56 10.97 -19.74
N ASP A 686 19.11 10.39 -20.85
CA ASP A 686 19.77 10.52 -22.15
C ASP A 686 19.33 11.77 -22.95
N PHE A 687 18.42 12.59 -22.41
CA PHE A 687 17.85 13.74 -23.15
C PHE A 687 18.75 14.95 -22.99
N ALA A 688 19.76 15.08 -23.85
CA ALA A 688 20.76 16.16 -23.79
C ALA A 688 20.18 17.59 -23.93
N TRP A 689 18.94 17.72 -24.41
CA TRP A 689 18.22 19.00 -24.49
C TRP A 689 17.48 19.38 -23.20
N ILE A 690 17.45 18.48 -22.21
CA ILE A 690 16.91 18.75 -20.87
C ILE A 690 18.08 19.10 -19.92
N PRO A 691 17.97 20.19 -19.12
CA PRO A 691 18.98 20.54 -18.12
C PRO A 691 19.34 19.38 -17.19
N GLU A 692 20.61 19.30 -16.78
CA GLU A 692 21.09 18.25 -15.88
C GLU A 692 20.37 18.24 -14.52
N GLU A 693 20.03 19.41 -13.98
CA GLU A 693 19.26 19.54 -12.74
C GLU A 693 17.91 18.82 -12.84
N VAL A 694 17.18 19.04 -13.93
CA VAL A 694 15.89 18.39 -14.21
C VAL A 694 16.08 16.89 -14.40
N ARG A 695 17.09 16.46 -15.15
CA ARG A 695 17.40 15.03 -15.29
C ARG A 695 17.72 14.38 -13.95
N SER A 696 18.48 15.05 -13.08
CA SER A 696 18.83 14.56 -11.74
C SER A 696 17.61 14.43 -10.83
N LEU A 697 16.69 15.41 -10.88
CA LEU A 697 15.45 15.45 -10.11
C LEU A 697 14.50 14.30 -10.49
N TYR A 698 14.39 13.98 -11.78
CA TYR A 698 13.48 12.96 -12.30
C TYR A 698 14.15 11.59 -12.55
N ARG A 699 15.26 11.30 -11.88
CA ARG A 699 15.82 9.94 -11.84
C ARG A 699 14.79 8.95 -11.32
N THR A 700 14.68 7.82 -12.00
CA THR A 700 13.80 6.71 -11.61
C THR A 700 14.44 5.85 -10.52
N ALA A 701 13.65 4.98 -9.87
CA ALA A 701 14.14 4.01 -8.88
C ALA A 701 15.32 3.15 -9.36
N TRP A 702 15.44 2.93 -10.67
CA TRP A 702 16.52 2.16 -11.32
C TRP A 702 17.82 2.94 -11.47
N GLU A 703 17.75 4.27 -11.44
CA GLU A 703 18.84 5.20 -11.68
C GLU A 703 19.40 5.79 -10.39
N ILE A 704 18.66 5.63 -9.28
CA ILE A 704 19.09 6.03 -7.95
C ILE A 704 20.02 4.97 -7.36
N PRO A 705 21.20 5.34 -6.84
CA PRO A 705 22.05 4.44 -6.08
C PRO A 705 21.31 3.85 -4.88
N GLN A 706 21.22 2.53 -4.80
CA GLN A 706 20.50 1.84 -3.72
C GLN A 706 21.05 2.13 -2.32
N ARG A 707 22.33 2.52 -2.24
CA ARG A 707 22.92 3.03 -1.01
C ARG A 707 22.18 4.27 -0.47
N GLY A 708 21.80 5.20 -1.36
CA GLY A 708 21.07 6.41 -0.97
C GLY A 708 19.68 6.08 -0.39
N LEU A 709 19.00 5.09 -0.96
CA LEU A 709 17.73 4.59 -0.42
C LEU A 709 17.89 3.96 0.97
N ILE A 710 18.93 3.13 1.15
CA ILE A 710 19.24 2.53 2.46
C ILE A 710 19.62 3.61 3.48
N ASP A 711 20.45 4.59 3.11
CA ASP A 711 20.88 5.67 3.99
C ASP A 711 19.68 6.53 4.44
N MET A 712 18.74 6.79 3.53
CA MET A 712 17.53 7.54 3.86
C MET A 712 16.59 6.72 4.76
N ALA A 713 16.40 5.44 4.47
CA ALA A 713 15.62 4.55 5.32
C ALA A 713 16.23 4.46 6.73
N ALA A 714 17.54 4.31 6.83
CA ALA A 714 18.27 4.24 8.09
C ALA A 714 18.15 5.54 8.89
N ALA A 715 18.19 6.69 8.22
CA ALA A 715 18.01 7.99 8.87
C ALA A 715 16.58 8.23 9.39
N ARG A 716 15.56 7.54 8.85
CA ARG A 716 14.19 7.57 9.40
C ARG A 716 13.94 6.54 10.50
N THR A 717 14.64 5.41 10.49
CA THR A 717 14.44 4.29 11.44
C THR A 717 14.35 4.71 12.92
N PRO A 718 15.14 5.69 13.43
CA PRO A 718 15.03 6.16 14.81
C PRO A 718 13.66 6.74 15.18
N PHE A 719 12.86 7.12 14.18
CA PHE A 719 11.54 7.74 14.34
C PHE A 719 10.40 6.82 13.86
N LEU A 720 10.65 5.51 13.77
CA LEU A 720 9.68 4.48 13.40
C LEU A 720 9.74 3.34 14.43
N ASP A 721 8.83 3.35 15.40
CA ASP A 721 8.86 2.37 16.50
C ASP A 721 8.56 0.93 16.07
N GLN A 722 7.95 0.73 14.90
CA GLN A 722 7.89 -0.54 14.19
C GLN A 722 8.95 -0.63 13.09
N ALA A 723 8.61 -0.68 11.80
CA ALA A 723 9.56 -0.65 10.70
C ALA A 723 8.98 0.04 9.44
N GLN A 724 9.60 -0.19 8.29
CA GLN A 724 9.19 0.35 7.00
C GLN A 724 9.39 -0.70 5.90
N SER A 725 8.41 -0.85 5.00
CA SER A 725 8.54 -1.71 3.83
C SER A 725 9.49 -1.06 2.81
N LEU A 726 10.75 -1.50 2.81
CA LEU A 726 11.78 -0.94 1.93
C LEU A 726 12.01 -1.85 0.72
N ASN A 727 11.45 -1.48 -0.44
CA ASN A 727 11.85 -2.12 -1.70
C ASN A 727 13.26 -1.65 -2.11
N LEU A 728 14.01 -2.56 -2.74
CA LEU A 728 15.30 -2.27 -3.37
C LEU A 728 15.24 -2.65 -4.84
N PHE A 729 15.91 -1.86 -5.69
CA PHE A 729 15.79 -1.93 -7.14
C PHE A 729 17.14 -2.25 -7.78
N MET A 730 17.17 -3.28 -8.63
CA MET A 730 18.38 -3.65 -9.35
C MET A 730 18.03 -4.33 -10.67
N GLU A 731 18.35 -3.70 -11.80
CA GLU A 731 18.05 -4.27 -13.13
C GLU A 731 18.68 -5.65 -13.32
N THR A 732 20.00 -5.75 -13.11
CA THR A 732 20.74 -7.00 -13.27
C THR A 732 21.33 -7.42 -11.93
N PRO A 733 20.56 -8.13 -11.09
CA PRO A 733 21.03 -8.59 -9.79
C PRO A 733 22.19 -9.57 -9.96
N THR A 734 23.27 -9.31 -9.22
CA THR A 734 24.40 -10.25 -9.09
C THR A 734 24.58 -10.55 -7.62
N ILE A 735 24.97 -11.78 -7.29
CA ILE A 735 25.13 -12.21 -5.89
C ILE A 735 26.07 -11.27 -5.13
N GLY A 736 27.18 -10.84 -5.74
CA GLY A 736 28.13 -9.93 -5.11
C GLY A 736 27.53 -8.55 -4.77
N LYS A 737 26.75 -7.96 -5.70
CA LYS A 737 26.09 -6.66 -5.46
C LYS A 737 24.97 -6.77 -4.42
N LEU A 738 24.17 -7.84 -4.47
CA LEU A 738 23.12 -8.06 -3.47
C LEU A 738 23.73 -8.30 -2.09
N SER A 739 24.76 -9.14 -2.02
CA SER A 739 25.48 -9.46 -0.79
C SER A 739 25.99 -8.21 -0.08
N SER A 740 26.65 -7.29 -0.81
CA SER A 740 27.14 -6.03 -0.24
C SER A 740 26.01 -5.06 0.14
N MET A 741 24.94 -5.00 -0.66
CA MET A 741 23.77 -4.16 -0.41
C MET A 741 23.05 -4.55 0.88
N TYR A 742 22.73 -5.84 1.08
CA TYR A 742 22.04 -6.31 2.30
C TYR A 742 22.97 -6.33 3.52
N ALA A 743 24.28 -6.55 3.35
CA ALA A 743 25.24 -6.37 4.43
C ALA A 743 25.34 -4.89 4.86
N TYR A 744 25.21 -3.96 3.91
CA TYR A 744 25.15 -2.52 4.20
C TYR A 744 23.86 -2.16 4.94
N ALA A 745 22.69 -2.65 4.48
CA ALA A 745 21.41 -2.47 5.17
C ALA A 745 21.46 -2.91 6.64
N TRP A 746 22.04 -4.08 6.91
CA TRP A 746 22.27 -4.58 8.27
C TRP A 746 23.19 -3.64 9.08
N LYS A 747 24.33 -3.23 8.53
CA LYS A 747 25.29 -2.33 9.20
C LYS A 747 24.70 -0.95 9.52
N GLN A 748 23.74 -0.48 8.73
CA GLN A 748 23.03 0.77 8.98
C GLN A 748 21.93 0.63 10.05
N GLY A 749 21.73 -0.56 10.62
CA GLY A 749 20.75 -0.79 11.68
C GLY A 749 19.31 -0.81 11.20
N LEU A 750 19.07 -1.10 9.91
CA LEU A 750 17.72 -1.35 9.44
C LEU A 750 17.11 -2.57 10.15
N LYS A 751 15.80 -2.52 10.37
CA LYS A 751 15.05 -3.65 10.94
C LYS A 751 14.56 -4.60 9.87
N THR A 752 14.14 -4.08 8.71
CA THR A 752 13.55 -4.88 7.63
C THR A 752 13.90 -4.35 6.25
N THR A 753 13.79 -5.24 5.27
CA THR A 753 13.76 -4.95 3.82
C THR A 753 12.62 -5.77 3.22
N TYR A 754 12.12 -5.35 2.06
CA TYR A 754 10.95 -5.96 1.42
C TYR A 754 11.31 -6.64 0.09
N TYR A 755 10.73 -6.22 -1.03
CA TYR A 755 11.04 -6.83 -2.33
C TYR A 755 12.39 -6.35 -2.87
N LEU A 756 13.12 -7.30 -3.45
CA LEU A 756 14.09 -7.00 -4.50
C LEU A 756 13.35 -6.95 -5.84
N ARG A 757 13.31 -5.77 -6.46
CA ARG A 757 12.74 -5.56 -7.79
C ARG A 757 13.84 -5.61 -8.83
N SER A 758 13.66 -6.44 -9.85
CA SER A 758 14.56 -6.54 -10.99
C SER A 758 13.82 -6.48 -12.31
N ARG A 759 14.49 -5.99 -13.36
CA ARG A 759 13.95 -5.94 -14.73
C ARG A 759 14.98 -6.46 -15.73
N PRO A 760 14.60 -7.27 -16.74
CA PRO A 760 15.55 -7.74 -17.75
C PRO A 760 16.27 -6.57 -18.42
N ALA A 761 17.59 -6.68 -18.62
CA ALA A 761 18.36 -5.64 -19.31
C ALA A 761 17.82 -5.44 -20.75
N THR A 762 17.16 -4.31 -20.97
CA THR A 762 16.39 -3.99 -22.19
C THR A 762 17.24 -3.82 -23.45
N ARG A 763 18.56 -3.59 -23.34
CA ARG A 763 19.43 -3.37 -24.52
C ARG A 763 19.68 -4.62 -25.37
N ILE A 764 19.72 -5.82 -24.80
CA ILE A 764 20.01 -7.06 -25.55
C ILE A 764 18.73 -7.73 -26.07
N ALA A 765 17.62 -7.64 -25.32
CA ALA A 765 16.35 -8.23 -25.74
C ALA A 765 15.70 -7.53 -26.94
N ARG A 766 15.96 -6.22 -27.14
CA ARG A 766 15.48 -5.46 -28.32
C ARG A 766 16.12 -5.91 -29.64
N ALA A 767 17.37 -6.39 -29.62
CA ALA A 767 18.03 -6.91 -30.82
C ALA A 767 17.47 -8.27 -31.28
N ALA A 768 16.78 -9.01 -30.40
CA ALA A 768 16.24 -10.34 -30.67
C ALA A 768 14.73 -10.36 -31.01
N ARG A 769 14.02 -9.24 -30.88
CA ARG A 769 12.58 -9.11 -31.19
C ARG A 769 12.34 -8.10 -32.32
N ALA A 770 12.86 -8.42 -33.50
CA ALA A 770 12.48 -7.78 -34.75
C ALA A 770 11.54 -8.71 -35.55
N THR A 771 10.42 -9.12 -34.94
CA THR A 771 9.29 -9.73 -35.64
C THR A 771 7.99 -9.31 -34.98
N VAL A 772 7.02 -8.97 -35.84
CA VAL A 772 5.69 -8.40 -35.61
C VAL A 772 5.02 -8.86 -34.30
N PRO A 773 4.42 -7.96 -33.50
CA PRO A 773 3.76 -8.35 -32.25
C PRO A 773 2.49 -9.14 -32.57
N VAL A 774 2.51 -10.43 -32.26
CA VAL A 774 1.28 -11.21 -32.06
C VAL A 774 0.75 -10.79 -30.69
N GLN A 775 -0.51 -10.35 -30.62
CA GLN A 775 -1.24 -10.17 -29.37
C GLN A 775 -1.23 -11.50 -28.60
N GLN A 776 -0.30 -11.65 -27.67
CA GLN A 776 -0.41 -12.64 -26.61
C GLN A 776 -1.37 -12.08 -25.58
N VAL A 777 -2.47 -12.79 -25.36
CA VAL A 777 -3.33 -12.59 -24.20
C VAL A 777 -2.45 -12.75 -22.97
N ALA A 778 -2.33 -11.68 -22.18
CA ALA A 778 -1.52 -11.68 -20.98
C ALA A 778 -2.01 -12.78 -20.03
N ASP A 779 -1.06 -13.52 -19.46
CA ASP A 779 -1.33 -14.47 -18.39
C ASP A 779 -1.86 -13.70 -17.16
N PRO A 780 -3.09 -13.95 -16.68
CA PRO A 780 -3.64 -13.30 -15.50
C PRO A 780 -2.76 -13.48 -14.25
N GLU A 781 -1.89 -14.48 -14.21
CA GLU A 781 -1.01 -14.78 -13.07
C GLU A 781 0.16 -13.78 -12.90
N ALA A 782 0.58 -13.08 -13.95
CA ALA A 782 1.71 -12.14 -13.90
C ALA A 782 1.36 -10.78 -13.26
N VAL A 783 0.07 -10.49 -13.03
CA VAL A 783 -0.43 -9.15 -12.68
C VAL A 783 -0.37 -8.86 -11.18
N ALA A 784 -0.37 -9.88 -10.31
CA ALA A 784 -0.66 -9.73 -8.87
C ALA A 784 0.40 -8.98 -8.02
N CYS A 785 1.56 -8.63 -8.60
CA CYS A 785 2.64 -7.84 -7.97
C CYS A 785 3.44 -7.05 -9.03
N SER A 786 2.76 -6.61 -10.09
CA SER A 786 3.39 -5.89 -11.20
C SER A 786 3.99 -4.56 -10.74
N LEU A 787 5.21 -4.24 -11.21
CA LEU A 787 5.85 -2.93 -11.04
C LEU A 787 5.06 -1.80 -11.69
N GLU A 788 4.26 -2.13 -12.71
CA GLU A 788 3.45 -1.18 -13.47
C GLU A 788 2.04 -1.05 -12.86
N ASN A 789 1.54 -2.12 -12.22
CA ASN A 789 0.22 -2.15 -11.58
C ASN A 789 0.27 -2.56 -10.10
N PRO A 790 1.02 -1.86 -9.24
CA PRO A 790 1.18 -2.21 -7.82
C PRO A 790 -0.15 -2.20 -7.04
N GLU A 791 -1.18 -1.49 -7.50
CA GLU A 791 -2.55 -1.48 -6.97
C GLU A 791 -3.33 -2.80 -7.18
N SER A 792 -2.77 -3.76 -7.91
CA SER A 792 -3.24 -5.15 -7.91
C SER A 792 -2.73 -5.93 -6.68
N CYS A 793 -1.68 -5.44 -6.03
CA CYS A 793 -1.06 -6.02 -4.84
C CYS A 793 -1.60 -5.33 -3.57
N GLU A 794 -2.85 -5.64 -3.22
CA GLU A 794 -3.52 -5.03 -2.07
C GLU A 794 -3.30 -5.80 -0.75
N ALA A 795 -2.39 -6.79 -0.74
CA ALA A 795 -2.31 -7.77 0.33
C ALA A 795 -1.87 -7.20 1.69
N CYS A 796 -1.30 -5.99 1.72
CA CYS A 796 -0.81 -5.33 2.93
C CYS A 796 -1.34 -3.92 3.16
N GLN A 797 -2.30 -3.46 2.35
CA GLN A 797 -2.68 -2.04 2.30
C GLN A 797 -4.04 -1.82 2.91
#